data_AF-S3DQY1-F1
#
_entry.id   AF-S3DQY1-F1
#
_cell.length_a   1.000
_cell.length_b   1.000
_cell.length_c   1.000
_cell.angle_alpha   90.00
_cell.angle_beta   90.00
_cell.angle_gamma   90.00
#
_symmetry.space_group_name_H-M   'P 1'
#
loop_
_entity.id
_entity.type
_entity.pdbx_description
1 polymer ?
#
loop_
_entity_poly.entity_id
_entity_poly.type
_entity_poly.pdbx_seq_one_letter_code
_entity_poly.pdbx_strand_id
1 'polypeptide(L)'
;MGPPNGEHVNGGNTNLLPQIHEALNLVHGPYSSNESRRQAGIFLEDLKRNDEAPYHGFNLASDKTQQPVVRHYALSLLEFALRYKWAEYSEEQADTLRRWVLQLSQNVSQEDPQYLRNKTAQLWVEIAKRSWAATWLDMDELLVQLWNIPGQVVHKEFVLFVLETLSEEVFNGEDTVAIMREGVLSKACVEIFTPAIVLAEAFPNRQIENTVRYGEEGWLVRLGELLSQCLNTDLYNNSQYQNCAVRALAVYKSVMPWAIPRAINSASCVHHMCKSLAASSVAVQLASVEALHSLYCRMNFSDEEFLTLVCPMYKGEMVELLQKLYDWSVVDANNVDDEKYLFAKKFSEMISNLGSLIEQKNSAIPEDCDLPNLLNLFLAITQSQSFVVSIPLLVTWTRLLRSETIGGSPTMSPLIAPLLELCSSRLIRYDSMPDDTDDPSFVLLLEDIDTIPERHAFLGNYRRYSTTIIELIVRQKQSEAIYHILGQIDNSLQHLYDGQPSFNSEKYSKTSVPVLRVDAHFTVVEAALKGYMKWRSVHGSKLREDDQQRVSIENNLETWCERLLALNFEDPLIRKRVLQLAVAFSTSALDKKAGFMLKVLEHILMSQPVEHPEHAAYSEAVKELQVDGTYELQILASKMPDQLLDVYEQIEAKVKEIIASGKLDSKRQVSYQTFLFTIIHRAANVTPEVRLQKLQGFIDPVQQLWLNPALETSISTFPGFCDLLGLNKVQQYLTSHRVHEIQNWAQYTLDPEGQAIQAELEERLKALPLRTTKSFLACSTEKVEKDSEAYRVSRMLWRERLPVILPNLLQFLNHSHAFHNPSNWAGLPPEMQGLVSRILTDRFWQAGISEGTKDDFYARVSGTKTTMEGFASSIRGSVRTVREACYSILWCMSRLDVDFYGFSQLPGPLANSLFADAHCLSSHQLIALLNVVRLMVDDCPVEVRSHFVPPILAACFTQMDAKISSEWEKLAQRQVIQSESESLTDEMKEESILRQLTHAAVMMIGGFLDPARPNPQAVPITNKEASTYVADSNPASSYPSMRKFCLTSSTILEPLLLFLAHAIRMRDSRCCGVVLRVYRSIIPDFTATTGNVAFSQSIREFISEEVLKSCIASLNETYFVDLHKELAQTIAAILTCYSPLTNTPRNILLSLPNIQEKAVDKTLEYITRPNVPQRQQRGAILDLLKDLKGVSISEQGRITKSVASVRKERSKMQQEFLKEAPRNEPRGPSPSLEGVAGMFEER
;
A
#
# COMPACT_ATOMS: atom_id res chain seq x y z
N MET A 1 0.29 -20.01 -71.34
CA MET A 1 1.39 -20.59 -72.16
C MET A 1 2.34 -21.29 -71.21
N GLY A 2 2.90 -22.44 -71.60
CA GLY A 2 3.47 -23.45 -70.69
C GLY A 2 4.58 -22.95 -69.75
N PRO A 3 4.79 -23.61 -68.59
CA PRO A 3 5.82 -23.24 -67.65
C PRO A 3 7.17 -23.85 -68.06
N PRO A 4 8.29 -23.15 -67.84
CA PRO A 4 9.61 -23.76 -67.92
C PRO A 4 9.89 -24.55 -66.64
N ASN A 5 10.56 -25.69 -66.82
CA ASN A 5 10.98 -26.65 -65.81
C ASN A 5 11.79 -26.01 -64.67
N GLY A 6 11.33 -26.24 -63.44
CA GLY A 6 12.16 -26.20 -62.23
C GLY A 6 12.38 -27.64 -61.76
N GLU A 7 13.65 -28.02 -61.64
CA GLU A 7 14.11 -29.35 -61.25
C GLU A 7 13.62 -29.75 -59.85
N HIS A 8 13.21 -31.02 -59.76
CA HIS A 8 12.96 -31.73 -58.52
C HIS A 8 14.21 -31.77 -57.63
N VAL A 9 14.13 -31.17 -56.44
CA VAL A 9 14.82 -31.68 -55.25
C VAL A 9 13.78 -32.44 -54.43
N ASN A 10 13.63 -33.71 -54.76
CA ASN A 10 12.96 -34.70 -53.92
C ASN A 10 13.92 -35.08 -52.78
N GLY A 11 13.58 -34.62 -51.58
CA GLY A 11 14.23 -35.01 -50.32
C GLY A 11 13.29 -34.79 -49.14
N GLY A 12 11.99 -35.02 -49.33
CA GLY A 12 10.98 -34.86 -48.29
C GLY A 12 11.22 -35.83 -47.14
N ASN A 13 11.42 -35.28 -45.95
CA ASN A 13 11.69 -36.00 -44.71
C ASN A 13 10.41 -36.73 -44.22
N THR A 14 10.04 -37.85 -44.86
CA THR A 14 8.83 -38.65 -44.53
C THR A 14 8.82 -39.22 -43.10
N ASN A 15 9.92 -39.13 -42.36
CA ASN A 15 10.04 -39.58 -40.96
C ASN A 15 9.70 -38.50 -39.92
N LEU A 16 9.55 -37.23 -40.31
CA LEU A 16 9.38 -36.14 -39.35
C LEU A 16 7.99 -36.12 -38.69
N LEU A 17 6.94 -36.47 -39.45
CA LEU A 17 5.56 -36.45 -38.97
C LEU A 17 5.30 -37.49 -37.87
N PRO A 18 5.70 -38.78 -38.02
CA PRO A 18 5.64 -39.75 -36.94
C PRO A 18 6.41 -39.33 -35.68
N GLN A 19 7.56 -38.68 -35.83
CA GLN A 19 8.37 -38.20 -34.71
C GLN A 19 7.69 -37.05 -33.94
N ILE A 20 6.98 -36.15 -34.63
CA ILE A 20 6.17 -35.11 -33.97
C ILE A 20 5.03 -35.75 -33.17
N HIS A 21 4.35 -36.76 -33.72
CA HIS A 21 3.29 -37.48 -32.99
C HIS A 21 3.83 -38.18 -31.75
N GLU A 22 4.95 -38.90 -31.87
CA GLU A 22 5.60 -39.59 -30.75
C GLU A 22 6.04 -38.61 -29.66
N ALA A 23 6.69 -37.51 -30.04
CA ALA A 23 7.13 -36.48 -29.11
C ALA A 23 5.95 -35.83 -28.37
N LEU A 24 4.87 -35.48 -29.07
CA LEU A 24 3.67 -34.91 -28.43
C LEU A 24 2.98 -35.92 -27.51
N ASN A 25 2.91 -37.20 -27.89
CA ASN A 25 2.38 -38.26 -27.01
C ASN A 25 3.22 -38.43 -25.75
N LEU A 26 4.56 -38.34 -25.86
CA LEU A 26 5.45 -38.40 -24.70
C LEU A 26 5.29 -37.17 -23.80
N VAL A 27 5.18 -35.96 -24.35
CA VAL A 27 5.02 -34.71 -23.59
C VAL A 27 3.69 -34.69 -22.83
N HIS A 28 2.58 -35.08 -23.48
CA HIS A 28 1.25 -35.08 -22.86
C HIS A 28 0.91 -36.36 -22.09
N GLY A 29 1.76 -37.39 -22.18
CA GLY A 29 1.54 -38.67 -21.51
C GLY A 29 1.70 -38.56 -19.98
N PRO A 30 0.69 -38.94 -19.16
CA PRO A 30 0.77 -38.86 -17.70
C PRO A 30 1.80 -39.84 -17.11
N TYR A 31 2.10 -40.93 -17.82
CA TYR A 31 3.04 -41.98 -17.40
C TYR A 31 4.45 -41.86 -18.01
N SER A 32 4.71 -40.83 -18.82
CA SER A 32 6.03 -40.59 -19.41
C SER A 32 7.05 -40.22 -18.33
N SER A 33 8.31 -40.66 -18.47
CA SER A 33 9.38 -40.25 -17.56
C SER A 33 9.71 -38.76 -17.74
N ASN A 34 10.21 -38.09 -16.69
CA ASN A 34 10.63 -36.69 -16.79
C ASN A 34 11.75 -36.49 -17.82
N GLU A 35 12.66 -37.46 -17.96
CA GLU A 35 13.73 -37.41 -18.95
C GLU A 35 13.19 -37.55 -20.38
N SER A 36 12.26 -38.49 -20.62
CA SER A 36 11.61 -38.63 -21.93
C SER A 36 10.79 -37.41 -22.31
N ARG A 37 10.06 -36.79 -21.35
CA ARG A 37 9.35 -35.52 -21.59
C ARG A 37 10.31 -34.38 -21.93
N ARG A 38 11.45 -34.29 -21.24
CA ARG A 38 12.47 -33.27 -21.49
C ARG A 38 13.07 -33.43 -22.88
N GLN A 39 13.46 -34.64 -23.27
CA GLN A 39 14.03 -34.92 -24.59
C GLN A 39 13.02 -34.64 -25.71
N ALA A 40 11.77 -35.09 -25.56
CA ALA A 40 10.70 -34.78 -26.50
C ALA A 40 10.42 -33.27 -26.58
N GLY A 41 10.44 -32.56 -25.45
CA GLY A 41 10.29 -31.10 -25.41
C GLY A 41 11.41 -30.35 -26.12
N ILE A 42 12.68 -30.74 -25.89
CA ILE A 42 13.84 -30.17 -26.58
C ILE A 42 13.71 -30.37 -28.09
N PHE A 43 13.39 -31.59 -28.53
CA PHE A 43 13.17 -31.88 -29.94
C PHE A 43 12.10 -30.97 -30.57
N LEU A 44 10.96 -30.79 -29.90
CA LEU A 44 9.88 -29.92 -30.38
C LEU A 44 10.26 -28.43 -30.39
N GLU A 45 11.13 -27.97 -29.49
CA GLU A 45 11.65 -26.59 -29.52
C GLU A 45 12.70 -26.39 -30.61
N ASP A 46 13.61 -27.35 -30.80
CA ASP A 46 14.61 -27.31 -31.86
C ASP A 46 13.95 -27.31 -33.25
N LEU A 47 12.86 -28.08 -33.41
CA LEU A 47 12.12 -28.12 -34.67
C LEU A 47 11.55 -26.76 -35.09
N LYS A 48 11.16 -25.90 -34.14
CA LYS A 48 10.68 -24.54 -34.45
C LYS A 48 11.73 -23.67 -35.14
N ARG A 49 13.01 -23.96 -34.89
CA ARG A 49 14.14 -23.20 -35.44
C ARG A 49 14.50 -23.61 -36.87
N ASN A 50 13.96 -24.72 -37.39
CA ASN A 50 14.17 -25.14 -38.77
C ASN A 50 13.52 -24.16 -39.76
N ASP A 51 14.10 -23.99 -40.94
CA ASP A 51 13.60 -23.09 -41.98
C ASP A 51 12.35 -23.65 -42.68
N GLU A 52 12.19 -24.98 -42.71
CA GLU A 52 10.98 -25.64 -43.24
C GLU A 52 9.83 -25.71 -42.22
N ALA A 53 10.06 -25.31 -40.96
CA ALA A 53 9.06 -25.38 -39.89
C ALA A 53 7.72 -24.68 -40.22
N PRO A 54 7.68 -23.50 -40.88
CA PRO A 54 6.43 -22.84 -41.22
C PRO A 54 5.60 -23.61 -42.25
N TYR A 55 6.27 -24.24 -43.22
CA TYR A 55 5.62 -25.07 -44.24
C TYR A 55 4.98 -26.31 -43.61
N HIS A 56 5.71 -27.00 -42.73
CA HIS A 56 5.16 -28.12 -41.96
C HIS A 56 4.03 -27.67 -41.03
N GLY A 57 4.18 -26.51 -40.39
CA GLY A 57 3.16 -25.91 -39.53
C GLY A 57 1.84 -25.66 -40.26
N PHE A 58 1.88 -25.09 -41.46
CA PHE A 58 0.69 -24.86 -42.27
C PHE A 58 0.02 -26.18 -42.70
N ASN A 59 0.78 -27.12 -43.28
CA ASN A 59 0.24 -28.37 -43.79
C ASN A 59 -0.43 -29.19 -42.68
N LEU A 60 0.26 -29.36 -41.54
CA LEU A 60 -0.29 -30.09 -40.38
C LEU A 60 -1.50 -29.40 -39.76
N ALA A 61 -1.52 -28.06 -39.69
CA ALA A 61 -2.66 -27.32 -39.14
C ALA A 61 -3.91 -27.38 -40.05
N SER A 62 -3.69 -27.40 -41.37
CA SER A 62 -4.76 -27.44 -42.39
C SER A 62 -5.40 -28.83 -42.55
N ASP A 63 -4.68 -29.90 -42.19
CA ASP A 63 -5.15 -31.28 -42.29
C ASP A 63 -6.12 -31.63 -41.16
N LYS A 64 -7.41 -31.71 -41.49
CA LYS A 64 -8.47 -32.05 -40.54
C LYS A 64 -8.42 -33.50 -40.04
N THR A 65 -7.63 -34.38 -40.66
CA THR A 65 -7.44 -35.75 -40.17
C THR A 65 -6.50 -35.83 -38.97
N GLN A 66 -5.72 -34.76 -38.72
CA GLN A 66 -4.81 -34.67 -37.59
C GLN A 66 -5.54 -34.42 -36.28
N GLN A 67 -4.99 -34.94 -35.18
CA GLN A 67 -5.51 -34.66 -33.85
C GLN A 67 -5.38 -33.16 -33.52
N PRO A 68 -6.37 -32.55 -32.83
CA PRO A 68 -6.32 -31.13 -32.46
C PRO A 68 -5.05 -30.68 -31.75
N VAL A 69 -4.44 -31.53 -30.93
CA VAL A 69 -3.16 -31.24 -30.23
C VAL A 69 -2.00 -31.05 -31.23
N VAL A 70 -1.96 -31.88 -32.28
CA VAL A 70 -0.95 -31.80 -33.35
C VAL A 70 -1.15 -30.54 -34.18
N ARG A 71 -2.41 -30.24 -34.55
CA ARG A 71 -2.78 -29.00 -35.25
C ARG A 71 -2.40 -27.77 -34.42
N HIS A 72 -2.56 -27.81 -33.10
CA HIS A 72 -2.18 -26.70 -32.21
C HIS A 72 -0.67 -26.50 -32.13
N TYR A 73 0.11 -27.58 -32.01
CA TYR A 73 1.58 -27.49 -32.08
C TYR A 73 2.04 -26.97 -33.45
N ALA A 74 1.40 -27.41 -34.53
CA ALA A 74 1.69 -26.92 -35.88
C ALA A 74 1.45 -25.41 -36.04
N LEU A 75 0.39 -24.86 -35.44
CA LEU A 75 0.19 -23.41 -35.36
C LEU A 75 1.29 -22.70 -34.56
N SER A 76 1.93 -23.38 -33.59
CA SER A 76 3.05 -22.83 -32.82
C SER A 76 4.35 -22.77 -33.64
N LEU A 77 4.51 -23.62 -34.66
CA LEU A 77 5.61 -23.50 -35.64
C LEU A 77 5.47 -22.22 -36.47
N LEU A 78 4.24 -21.94 -36.93
CA LEU A 78 3.91 -20.70 -37.64
C LEU A 78 4.11 -19.48 -36.73
N GLU A 79 3.64 -19.54 -35.49
CA GLU A 79 3.83 -18.46 -34.50
C GLU A 79 5.30 -18.12 -34.29
N PHE A 80 6.16 -19.14 -34.13
CA PHE A 80 7.59 -18.92 -33.93
C PHE A 80 8.22 -18.16 -35.10
N ALA A 81 7.88 -18.56 -36.32
CA ALA A 81 8.36 -17.88 -37.52
C ALA A 81 7.87 -16.43 -37.63
N LEU A 82 6.61 -16.17 -37.31
CA LEU A 82 6.06 -14.82 -37.28
C LEU A 82 6.69 -13.97 -36.17
N ARG A 83 6.93 -14.53 -35.00
CA ARG A 83 7.44 -13.77 -33.86
C ARG A 83 8.91 -13.42 -33.96
N TYR A 84 9.73 -14.41 -34.31
CA TYR A 84 11.18 -14.32 -34.18
C TYR A 84 11.93 -14.19 -35.51
N LYS A 85 11.42 -14.78 -36.60
CA LYS A 85 12.09 -14.79 -37.92
C LYS A 85 11.52 -13.79 -38.94
N TRP A 86 10.46 -13.04 -38.61
CA TRP A 86 9.77 -12.20 -39.59
C TRP A 86 10.66 -11.20 -40.34
N ALA A 87 11.62 -10.59 -39.64
CA ALA A 87 12.55 -9.61 -40.24
C ALA A 87 13.56 -10.24 -41.21
N GLU A 88 13.74 -11.56 -41.19
CA GLU A 88 14.66 -12.30 -42.06
C GLU A 88 13.98 -12.72 -43.38
N TYR A 89 12.65 -12.70 -43.44
CA TYR A 89 11.90 -13.11 -44.62
C TYR A 89 11.85 -12.00 -45.68
N SER A 90 11.98 -12.42 -46.94
CA SER A 90 11.66 -11.58 -48.11
C SER A 90 10.16 -11.24 -48.15
N GLU A 91 9.79 -10.21 -48.92
CA GLU A 91 8.39 -9.84 -49.11
C GLU A 91 7.54 -11.01 -49.63
N GLU A 92 8.07 -11.81 -50.57
CA GLU A 92 7.38 -12.99 -51.10
C GLU A 92 7.15 -14.09 -50.04
N GLN A 93 8.13 -14.33 -49.17
CA GLN A 93 8.02 -15.29 -48.06
C GLN A 93 7.02 -14.79 -47.01
N ALA A 94 7.07 -13.51 -46.66
CA ALA A 94 6.13 -12.88 -45.73
C ALA A 94 4.69 -12.93 -46.28
N ASP A 95 4.51 -12.70 -47.57
CA ASP A 95 3.20 -12.82 -48.25
C ASP A 95 2.73 -14.27 -48.33
N THR A 96 3.64 -15.24 -48.43
CA THR A 96 3.30 -16.67 -48.39
C THR A 96 2.79 -17.07 -47.00
N LEU A 97 3.50 -16.67 -45.93
CA LEU A 97 3.06 -16.90 -44.54
C LEU A 97 1.70 -16.24 -44.28
N ARG A 98 1.50 -15.02 -44.79
CA ARG A 98 0.20 -14.33 -44.71
C ARG A 98 -0.89 -15.15 -45.37
N ARG A 99 -0.70 -15.57 -46.63
CA ARG A 99 -1.69 -16.40 -47.36
C ARG A 99 -2.03 -17.70 -46.63
N TRP A 100 -1.06 -18.35 -46.01
CA TRP A 100 -1.31 -19.55 -45.20
C TRP A 100 -2.21 -19.28 -44.00
N VAL A 101 -1.94 -18.22 -43.23
CA VAL A 101 -2.80 -17.85 -42.10
C VAL A 101 -4.20 -17.41 -42.56
N LEU A 102 -4.30 -16.67 -43.67
CA LEU A 102 -5.58 -16.32 -44.29
C LEU A 102 -6.37 -17.58 -44.68
N GLN A 103 -5.72 -18.56 -45.32
CA GLN A 103 -6.38 -19.81 -45.70
C GLN A 103 -6.81 -20.62 -44.47
N LEU A 104 -6.01 -20.67 -43.41
CA LEU A 104 -6.39 -21.31 -42.14
C LEU A 104 -7.61 -20.62 -41.53
N SER A 105 -7.68 -19.28 -41.56
CA SER A 105 -8.81 -18.51 -41.03
C SER A 105 -10.13 -18.74 -41.78
N GLN A 106 -10.08 -18.88 -43.11
CA GLN A 106 -11.25 -19.17 -43.94
C GLN A 106 -11.81 -20.56 -43.66
N ASN A 107 -10.94 -21.52 -43.34
CA ASN A 107 -11.27 -22.92 -43.10
C ASN A 107 -11.63 -23.26 -41.64
N VAL A 108 -11.64 -22.27 -40.74
CA VAL A 108 -12.10 -22.43 -39.37
C VAL A 108 -13.51 -23.01 -39.34
N SER A 109 -13.72 -24.05 -38.52
CA SER A 109 -14.98 -24.75 -38.39
C SER A 109 -15.48 -24.77 -36.96
N GLN A 110 -16.80 -24.94 -36.77
CA GLN A 110 -17.40 -25.13 -35.45
C GLN A 110 -16.90 -26.41 -34.74
N GLU A 111 -16.50 -27.43 -35.50
CA GLU A 111 -15.94 -28.67 -34.96
C GLU A 111 -14.54 -28.47 -34.37
N ASP A 112 -13.86 -27.36 -34.72
CA ASP A 112 -12.54 -27.05 -34.19
C ASP A 112 -12.66 -26.60 -32.71
N PRO A 113 -11.87 -27.21 -31.80
CA PRO A 113 -11.77 -26.73 -30.43
C PRO A 113 -11.43 -25.24 -30.35
N GLN A 114 -11.98 -24.55 -29.36
CA GLN A 114 -11.83 -23.09 -29.21
C GLN A 114 -10.37 -22.63 -29.18
N TYR A 115 -9.47 -23.39 -28.54
CA TYR A 115 -8.04 -23.05 -28.49
C TYR A 115 -7.37 -23.03 -29.87
N LEU A 116 -7.82 -23.85 -30.84
CA LEU A 116 -7.31 -23.78 -32.22
C LEU A 116 -7.77 -22.51 -32.92
N ARG A 117 -9.07 -22.19 -32.81
CA ARG A 117 -9.66 -21.00 -33.42
C ARG A 117 -8.98 -19.73 -32.88
N ASN A 118 -8.80 -19.66 -31.56
CA ASN A 118 -8.11 -18.57 -30.89
C ASN A 118 -6.63 -18.48 -31.33
N LYS A 119 -5.91 -19.60 -31.44
CA LYS A 119 -4.51 -19.60 -31.87
C LYS A 119 -4.36 -19.11 -33.31
N THR A 120 -5.23 -19.51 -34.22
CA THR A 120 -5.26 -19.00 -35.60
C THR A 120 -5.51 -17.49 -35.63
N ALA A 121 -6.43 -16.98 -34.81
CA ALA A 121 -6.68 -15.54 -34.70
C ALA A 121 -5.48 -14.78 -34.11
N GLN A 122 -4.74 -15.37 -33.16
CA GLN A 122 -3.49 -14.81 -32.66
C GLN A 122 -2.43 -14.70 -33.77
N LEU A 123 -2.28 -15.72 -34.63
CA LEU A 123 -1.37 -15.63 -35.78
C LEU A 123 -1.74 -14.48 -36.71
N TRP A 124 -3.04 -14.26 -36.94
CA TRP A 124 -3.53 -13.12 -37.72
C TRP A 124 -3.07 -11.79 -37.10
N VAL A 125 -3.25 -11.62 -35.78
CA VAL A 125 -2.83 -10.42 -35.05
C VAL A 125 -1.31 -10.24 -35.07
N GLU A 126 -0.53 -11.32 -34.97
CA GLU A 126 0.94 -11.26 -35.08
C GLU A 126 1.40 -10.76 -36.46
N ILE A 127 0.72 -11.13 -37.55
CA ILE A 127 0.97 -10.56 -38.87
C ILE A 127 0.54 -9.10 -38.91
N ALA A 128 -0.65 -8.78 -38.40
CA ALA A 128 -1.19 -7.42 -38.41
C ALA A 128 -0.26 -6.43 -37.69
N LYS A 129 0.26 -6.80 -36.51
CA LYS A 129 1.25 -6.01 -35.76
C LYS A 129 2.47 -5.64 -36.60
N ARG A 130 2.84 -6.45 -37.61
CA ARG A 130 4.06 -6.28 -38.42
C ARG A 130 3.83 -5.61 -39.77
N SER A 131 2.72 -5.91 -40.46
CA SER A 131 2.50 -5.46 -41.84
C SER A 131 1.24 -4.63 -42.07
N TRP A 132 0.25 -4.66 -41.17
CA TRP A 132 -1.00 -3.91 -41.37
C TRP A 132 -0.77 -2.41 -41.39
N ALA A 133 -1.47 -1.68 -42.27
CA ALA A 133 -1.28 -0.25 -42.52
C ALA A 133 0.13 0.13 -43.06
N ALA A 134 0.88 -0.85 -43.57
CA ALA A 134 2.11 -0.64 -44.33
C ALA A 134 2.04 -1.39 -45.67
N THR A 135 2.29 -2.72 -45.66
CA THR A 135 2.23 -3.57 -46.86
C THR A 135 0.95 -4.40 -46.94
N TRP A 136 0.15 -4.42 -45.88
CA TRP A 136 -1.15 -5.08 -45.84
C TRP A 136 -2.24 -4.06 -45.58
N LEU A 137 -2.92 -3.60 -46.63
CA LEU A 137 -3.91 -2.51 -46.55
C LEU A 137 -5.36 -3.02 -46.56
N ASP A 138 -5.62 -4.15 -47.20
CA ASP A 138 -6.93 -4.79 -47.39
C ASP A 138 -7.35 -5.70 -46.22
N MET A 139 -6.64 -5.67 -45.08
CA MET A 139 -6.98 -6.52 -43.92
C MET A 139 -8.44 -6.33 -43.47
N ASP A 140 -8.94 -5.09 -43.43
CA ASP A 140 -10.31 -4.81 -42.99
C ASP A 140 -11.33 -5.39 -43.97
N GLU A 141 -11.06 -5.30 -45.27
CA GLU A 141 -11.86 -5.95 -46.30
C GLU A 141 -11.95 -7.46 -46.08
N LEU A 142 -10.80 -8.12 -45.81
CA LEU A 142 -10.75 -9.55 -45.56
C LEU A 142 -11.54 -9.94 -44.29
N LEU A 143 -11.48 -9.13 -43.22
CA LEU A 143 -12.29 -9.35 -42.02
C LEU A 143 -13.79 -9.22 -42.31
N VAL A 144 -14.19 -8.22 -43.12
CA VAL A 144 -15.59 -8.04 -43.54
C VAL A 144 -16.06 -9.17 -44.46
N GLN A 145 -15.19 -9.70 -45.32
CA GLN A 145 -15.50 -10.87 -46.14
C GLN A 145 -15.77 -12.09 -45.25
N LEU A 146 -14.93 -12.37 -44.25
CA LEU A 146 -15.18 -13.43 -43.27
C LEU A 146 -16.47 -13.20 -42.46
N TRP A 147 -16.75 -11.95 -42.09
CA TRP A 147 -17.95 -11.56 -41.35
C TRP A 147 -19.25 -11.84 -42.11
N ASN A 148 -19.21 -11.68 -43.44
CA ASN A 148 -20.36 -11.82 -44.33
C ASN A 148 -20.56 -13.25 -44.87
N ILE A 149 -19.71 -14.21 -44.49
CA ILE A 149 -19.91 -15.61 -44.86
C ILE A 149 -21.28 -16.07 -44.32
N PRO A 150 -22.24 -16.45 -45.19
CA PRO A 150 -23.56 -16.85 -44.75
C PRO A 150 -23.46 -18.21 -44.06
N GLY A 151 -24.00 -18.32 -42.84
CA GLY A 151 -23.96 -19.57 -42.07
C GLY A 151 -23.62 -19.36 -40.60
N GLN A 152 -22.94 -20.36 -40.01
CA GLN A 152 -22.62 -20.45 -38.58
C GLN A 152 -21.87 -19.20 -38.06
N VAL A 153 -22.12 -18.82 -36.80
CA VAL A 153 -21.47 -17.65 -36.14
C VAL A 153 -19.96 -17.80 -35.93
N VAL A 154 -19.37 -18.93 -36.32
CA VAL A 154 -17.96 -19.28 -36.08
C VAL A 154 -16.98 -18.26 -36.69
N HIS A 155 -17.24 -17.79 -37.92
CA HIS A 155 -16.38 -16.77 -38.56
C HIS A 155 -16.56 -15.39 -37.91
N LYS A 156 -17.76 -15.07 -37.42
CA LYS A 156 -17.99 -13.86 -36.63
C LYS A 156 -17.21 -13.92 -35.32
N GLU A 157 -17.27 -15.02 -34.58
CA GLU A 157 -16.48 -15.22 -33.36
C GLU A 157 -14.97 -15.08 -33.60
N PHE A 158 -14.47 -15.63 -34.72
CA PHE A 158 -13.07 -15.47 -35.12
C PHE A 158 -12.70 -14.00 -35.32
N VAL A 159 -13.50 -13.25 -36.10
CA VAL A 159 -13.27 -11.83 -36.37
C VAL A 159 -13.33 -11.01 -35.07
N LEU A 160 -14.30 -11.28 -34.20
CA LEU A 160 -14.41 -10.63 -32.89
C LEU A 160 -13.15 -10.86 -32.05
N PHE A 161 -12.62 -12.09 -32.03
CA PHE A 161 -11.39 -12.41 -31.30
C PHE A 161 -10.17 -11.67 -31.86
N VAL A 162 -10.06 -11.56 -33.21
CA VAL A 162 -9.00 -10.77 -33.86
C VAL A 162 -9.09 -9.30 -33.44
N LEU A 163 -10.29 -8.71 -33.49
CA LEU A 163 -10.54 -7.31 -33.15
C LEU A 163 -10.27 -7.01 -31.67
N GLU A 164 -10.74 -7.88 -30.77
CA GLU A 164 -10.50 -7.84 -29.32
C GLU A 164 -8.99 -7.85 -29.04
N THR A 165 -8.31 -8.88 -29.54
CA THR A 165 -6.87 -9.09 -29.28
C THR A 165 -6.02 -7.96 -29.88
N LEU A 166 -6.35 -7.49 -31.10
CA LEU A 166 -5.63 -6.39 -31.73
C LEU A 166 -5.79 -5.07 -30.95
N SER A 167 -7.02 -4.76 -30.52
CA SER A 167 -7.32 -3.60 -29.68
C SER A 167 -6.52 -3.64 -28.37
N GLU A 168 -6.52 -4.79 -27.69
CA GLU A 168 -5.76 -4.97 -26.46
C GLU A 168 -4.26 -4.81 -26.67
N GLU A 169 -3.67 -5.47 -27.67
CA GLU A 169 -2.23 -5.42 -27.95
C GLU A 169 -1.74 -4.01 -28.34
N VAL A 170 -2.53 -3.25 -29.12
CA VAL A 170 -2.17 -1.90 -29.59
C VAL A 170 -2.26 -0.87 -28.48
N PHE A 171 -3.36 -0.87 -27.70
CA PHE A 171 -3.62 0.19 -26.73
C PHE A 171 -3.15 -0.18 -25.32
N ASN A 172 -3.40 -1.41 -24.88
CA ASN A 172 -3.17 -1.86 -23.50
C ASN A 172 -1.95 -2.80 -23.36
N GLY A 173 -1.47 -3.36 -24.48
CA GLY A 173 -0.39 -4.33 -24.54
C GLY A 173 1.02 -3.74 -24.39
N GLU A 174 1.96 -4.62 -24.10
CA GLU A 174 3.39 -4.32 -23.92
C GLU A 174 4.27 -5.04 -24.95
N ASP A 175 3.67 -5.51 -26.03
CA ASP A 175 4.39 -6.09 -27.15
C ASP A 175 5.24 -5.02 -27.84
N THR A 176 6.54 -5.29 -27.98
CA THR A 176 7.50 -4.30 -28.49
C THR A 176 7.20 -3.92 -29.93
N VAL A 177 6.74 -4.86 -30.76
CA VAL A 177 6.41 -4.60 -32.17
C VAL A 177 5.21 -3.67 -32.27
N ALA A 178 4.17 -3.92 -31.47
CA ALA A 178 2.99 -3.05 -31.38
C ALA A 178 3.36 -1.64 -30.90
N ILE A 179 4.17 -1.51 -29.84
CA ILE A 179 4.60 -0.21 -29.31
C ILE A 179 5.40 0.58 -30.36
N MET A 180 6.34 -0.05 -31.06
CA MET A 180 7.16 0.62 -32.07
C MET A 180 6.34 1.09 -33.28
N ARG A 181 5.18 0.48 -33.54
CA ARG A 181 4.24 0.86 -34.60
C ARG A 181 2.96 1.51 -34.07
N GLU A 182 2.90 1.88 -32.79
CA GLU A 182 1.70 2.39 -32.11
C GLU A 182 1.06 3.56 -32.89
N GLY A 183 1.88 4.51 -33.37
CA GLY A 183 1.37 5.68 -34.10
C GLY A 183 0.66 5.36 -35.42
N VAL A 184 0.96 4.22 -36.05
CA VAL A 184 0.30 3.76 -37.28
C VAL A 184 -0.85 2.81 -36.94
N LEU A 185 -0.61 1.84 -36.06
CA LEU A 185 -1.60 0.84 -35.66
C LEU A 185 -2.78 1.44 -34.91
N SER A 186 -2.55 2.38 -33.99
CA SER A 186 -3.64 3.09 -33.28
C SER A 186 -4.52 3.89 -34.23
N LYS A 187 -3.92 4.59 -35.21
CA LYS A 187 -4.65 5.31 -36.26
C LYS A 187 -5.47 4.36 -37.12
N ALA A 188 -4.90 3.21 -37.48
CA ALA A 188 -5.58 2.17 -38.25
C ALA A 188 -6.75 1.54 -37.46
N CYS A 189 -6.59 1.28 -36.16
CA CYS A 189 -7.69 0.85 -35.29
C CYS A 189 -8.79 1.93 -35.22
N VAL A 190 -8.44 3.17 -34.92
CA VAL A 190 -9.41 4.28 -34.92
C VAL A 190 -10.10 4.40 -36.27
N GLU A 191 -9.37 4.18 -37.37
CA GLU A 191 -9.89 4.18 -38.73
C GLU A 191 -10.97 3.14 -38.95
N ILE A 192 -10.72 1.86 -38.64
CA ILE A 192 -11.69 0.79 -38.96
C ILE A 192 -12.87 0.72 -37.97
N PHE A 193 -12.67 1.13 -36.71
CA PHE A 193 -13.73 1.06 -35.70
C PHE A 193 -14.73 2.21 -35.81
N THR A 194 -14.28 3.40 -36.20
CA THR A 194 -15.11 4.61 -36.19
C THR A 194 -15.98 4.68 -37.46
N PRO A 195 -17.22 5.19 -37.42
CA PRO A 195 -17.96 5.52 -38.65
C PRO A 195 -17.26 6.61 -39.47
N ALA A 196 -17.23 6.49 -40.80
CA ALA A 196 -16.48 7.41 -41.67
C ALA A 196 -16.93 8.86 -41.53
N ILE A 197 -18.25 9.08 -41.38
CA ILE A 197 -18.83 10.40 -41.15
C ILE A 197 -18.27 11.07 -39.88
N VAL A 198 -18.10 10.30 -38.80
CA VAL A 198 -17.55 10.82 -37.54
C VAL A 198 -16.06 11.14 -37.68
N LEU A 199 -15.30 10.36 -38.47
CA LEU A 199 -13.90 10.68 -38.73
C LEU A 199 -13.74 11.95 -39.57
N ALA A 200 -14.58 12.15 -40.58
CA ALA A 200 -14.57 13.36 -41.40
C ALA A 200 -14.86 14.61 -40.54
N GLU A 201 -15.77 14.49 -39.57
CA GLU A 201 -16.12 15.57 -38.65
C GLU A 201 -15.07 15.80 -37.57
N ALA A 202 -14.52 14.73 -36.98
CA ALA A 202 -13.51 14.82 -35.91
C ALA A 202 -12.14 15.25 -36.45
N PHE A 203 -11.81 14.90 -37.70
CA PHE A 203 -10.52 15.18 -38.33
C PHE A 203 -10.68 15.73 -39.76
N PRO A 204 -11.22 16.96 -39.93
CA PRO A 204 -11.58 17.50 -41.25
C PRO A 204 -10.37 17.75 -42.17
N ASN A 205 -9.18 17.98 -41.61
CA ASN A 205 -7.95 18.25 -42.36
C ASN A 205 -7.08 17.00 -42.54
N ARG A 206 -7.65 15.81 -42.37
CA ARG A 206 -6.90 14.55 -42.46
C ARG A 206 -6.57 14.21 -43.92
N GLN A 207 -5.32 13.81 -44.16
CA GLN A 207 -4.90 13.25 -45.46
C GLN A 207 -5.49 11.84 -45.64
N ILE A 208 -6.26 11.64 -46.72
CA ILE A 208 -6.92 10.38 -47.09
C ILE A 208 -6.00 9.56 -48.03
N GLU A 209 -4.72 9.45 -47.70
CA GLU A 209 -3.79 8.62 -48.47
C GLU A 209 -3.66 7.25 -47.78
N ASN A 210 -3.83 6.15 -48.54
CA ASN A 210 -3.72 4.75 -48.09
C ASN A 210 -4.73 4.34 -47.00
N THR A 211 -6.02 4.38 -47.32
CA THR A 211 -7.10 3.97 -46.41
C THR A 211 -7.12 2.46 -46.17
N VAL A 212 -6.96 2.04 -44.91
CA VAL A 212 -7.07 0.63 -44.47
C VAL A 212 -8.50 0.17 -44.23
N ARG A 213 -9.48 1.09 -44.32
CA ARG A 213 -10.90 0.87 -44.07
C ARG A 213 -11.58 0.20 -45.25
N TYR A 214 -12.53 -0.68 -44.96
CA TYR A 214 -13.50 -1.21 -45.89
C TYR A 214 -14.94 -0.96 -45.43
N GLY A 215 -15.64 -0.06 -46.14
CA GLY A 215 -17.01 0.35 -45.84
C GLY A 215 -17.14 1.58 -44.92
N GLU A 216 -18.28 2.27 -45.02
CA GLU A 216 -18.50 3.57 -44.35
C GLU A 216 -18.88 3.46 -42.86
N GLU A 217 -19.49 2.34 -42.46
CA GLU A 217 -20.12 2.18 -41.14
C GLU A 217 -19.12 1.95 -39.98
N GLY A 218 -18.01 1.27 -40.23
CA GLY A 218 -17.02 0.90 -39.20
C GLY A 218 -17.49 -0.21 -38.24
N TRP A 219 -16.55 -0.79 -37.48
CA TRP A 219 -16.84 -1.94 -36.61
C TRP A 219 -17.77 -1.64 -35.45
N LEU A 220 -17.81 -0.42 -34.91
CA LEU A 220 -18.73 -0.09 -33.81
C LEU A 220 -20.20 -0.31 -34.21
N VAL A 221 -20.58 0.06 -35.43
CA VAL A 221 -21.94 -0.15 -35.96
C VAL A 221 -22.20 -1.64 -36.19
N ARG A 222 -21.27 -2.35 -36.84
CA ARG A 222 -21.39 -3.81 -37.10
C ARG A 222 -21.59 -4.62 -35.82
N LEU A 223 -20.88 -4.25 -34.76
CA LEU A 223 -20.99 -4.89 -33.45
C LEU A 223 -22.38 -4.67 -32.84
N GLY A 224 -22.91 -3.43 -32.91
CA GLY A 224 -24.25 -3.11 -32.43
C GLY A 224 -25.36 -3.87 -33.17
N GLU A 225 -25.24 -3.98 -34.48
CA GLU A 225 -26.16 -4.76 -35.31
C GLU A 225 -26.10 -6.26 -34.98
N LEU A 226 -24.90 -6.83 -34.86
CA LEU A 226 -24.73 -8.22 -34.46
C LEU A 226 -25.33 -8.49 -33.08
N LEU A 227 -25.04 -7.62 -32.10
CA LEU A 227 -25.63 -7.75 -30.75
C LEU A 227 -27.15 -7.73 -30.81
N SER A 228 -27.73 -6.84 -31.62
CA SER A 228 -29.19 -6.79 -31.81
C SER A 228 -29.75 -8.08 -32.42
N GLN A 229 -29.05 -8.68 -33.39
CA GLN A 229 -29.41 -9.97 -33.97
C GLN A 229 -29.34 -11.10 -32.93
N CYS A 230 -28.26 -11.17 -32.16
CA CYS A 230 -28.09 -12.16 -31.11
C CYS A 230 -29.19 -12.05 -30.04
N LEU A 231 -29.48 -10.83 -29.57
CA LEU A 231 -30.47 -10.58 -28.51
C LEU A 231 -31.92 -10.84 -28.95
N ASN A 232 -32.21 -10.78 -30.26
CA ASN A 232 -33.53 -11.13 -30.78
C ASN A 232 -33.73 -12.66 -30.92
N THR A 233 -32.70 -13.45 -30.65
CA THR A 233 -32.73 -14.92 -30.66
C THR A 233 -32.88 -15.45 -29.23
N ASP A 234 -33.43 -16.66 -29.06
CA ASP A 234 -33.46 -17.33 -27.75
C ASP A 234 -32.06 -17.79 -27.33
N LEU A 235 -31.41 -16.98 -26.49
CA LEU A 235 -30.04 -17.21 -26.03
C LEU A 235 -29.91 -18.44 -25.11
N TYR A 236 -30.98 -18.85 -24.43
CA TYR A 236 -30.94 -19.98 -23.51
C TYR A 236 -30.74 -21.30 -24.26
N ASN A 237 -31.45 -21.46 -25.38
CA ASN A 237 -31.39 -22.65 -26.22
C ASN A 237 -30.30 -22.58 -27.30
N ASN A 238 -29.69 -21.41 -27.53
CA ASN A 238 -28.69 -21.20 -28.59
C ASN A 238 -27.35 -20.66 -28.03
N SER A 239 -26.57 -21.55 -27.42
CA SER A 239 -25.24 -21.24 -26.84
C SER A 239 -24.28 -20.56 -27.82
N GLN A 240 -24.41 -20.82 -29.13
CA GLN A 240 -23.62 -20.17 -30.18
C GLN A 240 -23.87 -18.66 -30.24
N TYR A 241 -25.14 -18.24 -30.24
CA TYR A 241 -25.49 -16.82 -30.28
C TYR A 241 -25.19 -16.11 -28.96
N GLN A 242 -25.30 -16.84 -27.84
CA GLN A 242 -24.87 -16.38 -26.53
C GLN A 242 -23.35 -16.10 -26.49
N ASN A 243 -22.52 -17.05 -26.91
CA ASN A 243 -21.07 -16.89 -26.98
C ASN A 243 -20.66 -15.75 -27.92
N CYS A 244 -21.32 -15.66 -29.08
CA CYS A 244 -21.10 -14.58 -30.03
C CYS A 244 -21.44 -13.20 -29.44
N ALA A 245 -22.55 -13.08 -28.69
CA ALA A 245 -22.90 -11.84 -28.00
C ALA A 245 -21.88 -11.47 -26.92
N VAL A 246 -21.44 -12.44 -26.11
CA VAL A 246 -20.38 -12.24 -25.10
C VAL A 246 -19.09 -11.75 -25.76
N ARG A 247 -18.70 -12.34 -26.90
CA ARG A 247 -17.51 -11.91 -27.65
C ARG A 247 -17.65 -10.50 -28.22
N ALA A 248 -18.82 -10.12 -28.73
CA ALA A 248 -19.04 -8.77 -29.21
C ALA A 248 -18.94 -7.73 -28.07
N LEU A 249 -19.46 -8.06 -26.88
CA LEU A 249 -19.32 -7.24 -25.69
C LEU A 249 -17.86 -7.19 -25.19
N ALA A 250 -17.08 -8.26 -25.35
CA ALA A 250 -15.66 -8.26 -25.05
C ALA A 250 -14.86 -7.31 -25.97
N VAL A 251 -15.20 -7.25 -27.27
CA VAL A 251 -14.65 -6.23 -28.18
C VAL A 251 -15.01 -4.84 -27.68
N TYR A 252 -16.28 -4.56 -27.34
CA TYR A 252 -16.67 -3.28 -26.74
C TYR A 252 -15.84 -2.96 -25.49
N LYS A 253 -15.72 -3.88 -24.54
CA LYS A 253 -14.88 -3.72 -23.34
C LYS A 253 -13.46 -3.28 -23.67
N SER A 254 -12.82 -3.89 -24.67
CA SER A 254 -11.45 -3.53 -25.09
C SER A 254 -11.35 -2.14 -25.76
N VAL A 255 -12.43 -1.71 -26.42
CA VAL A 255 -12.47 -0.51 -27.29
C VAL A 255 -12.94 0.75 -26.55
N MET A 256 -13.87 0.61 -25.59
CA MET A 256 -14.45 1.74 -24.85
C MET A 256 -13.44 2.73 -24.22
N PRO A 257 -12.27 2.31 -23.71
CA PRO A 257 -11.30 3.25 -23.13
C PRO A 257 -10.74 4.28 -24.12
N TRP A 258 -10.55 3.88 -25.38
CA TRP A 258 -9.83 4.67 -26.38
C TRP A 258 -10.70 5.15 -27.55
N ALA A 259 -11.88 4.56 -27.78
CA ALA A 259 -12.77 4.97 -28.85
C ALA A 259 -13.23 6.43 -28.72
N ILE A 260 -13.45 7.08 -29.87
CA ILE A 260 -13.90 8.46 -29.96
C ILE A 260 -15.32 8.55 -29.37
N PRO A 261 -15.58 9.39 -28.35
CA PRO A 261 -16.90 9.49 -27.72
C PRO A 261 -18.06 9.74 -28.70
N ARG A 262 -17.87 10.63 -29.69
CA ARG A 262 -18.87 10.88 -30.75
C ARG A 262 -19.17 9.64 -31.58
N ALA A 263 -18.20 8.75 -31.78
CA ALA A 263 -18.39 7.47 -32.49
C ALA A 263 -19.22 6.49 -31.67
N ILE A 264 -18.95 6.42 -30.36
CA ILE A 264 -19.73 5.60 -29.40
C ILE A 264 -21.21 6.03 -29.43
N ASN A 265 -21.46 7.34 -29.46
CA ASN A 265 -22.81 7.89 -29.57
C ASN A 265 -23.45 7.60 -30.92
N SER A 266 -22.77 7.92 -32.04
CA SER A 266 -23.29 7.71 -33.40
C SER A 266 -23.60 6.24 -33.70
N ALA A 267 -22.83 5.31 -33.14
CA ALA A 267 -23.06 3.87 -33.29
C ALA A 267 -24.01 3.29 -32.22
N SER A 268 -24.62 4.14 -31.38
CA SER A 268 -25.57 3.74 -30.32
C SER A 268 -25.01 2.65 -29.37
N CYS A 269 -23.70 2.65 -29.10
CA CYS A 269 -23.05 1.57 -28.36
C CYS A 269 -23.62 1.42 -26.93
N VAL A 270 -23.90 2.53 -26.24
CA VAL A 270 -24.51 2.52 -24.91
C VAL A 270 -25.89 1.85 -24.95
N HIS A 271 -26.72 2.19 -25.94
CA HIS A 271 -28.02 1.56 -26.12
C HIS A 271 -27.92 0.05 -26.34
N HIS A 272 -26.97 -0.41 -27.18
CA HIS A 272 -26.77 -1.84 -27.41
C HIS A 272 -26.31 -2.58 -26.15
N MET A 273 -25.36 -2.03 -25.38
CA MET A 273 -24.92 -2.60 -24.10
C MET A 273 -26.07 -2.64 -23.09
N CYS A 274 -26.85 -1.57 -22.99
CA CYS A 274 -28.06 -1.50 -22.18
C CYS A 274 -29.10 -2.56 -22.56
N LYS A 275 -29.33 -2.80 -23.86
CA LYS A 275 -30.20 -3.88 -24.33
C LYS A 275 -29.65 -5.26 -23.93
N SER A 276 -28.33 -5.45 -23.96
CA SER A 276 -27.67 -6.66 -23.46
C SER A 276 -27.81 -6.87 -21.94
N LEU A 277 -27.89 -5.80 -21.15
CA LEU A 277 -28.16 -5.91 -19.70
C LEU A 277 -29.56 -6.49 -19.42
N ALA A 278 -30.53 -6.22 -20.29
CA ALA A 278 -31.89 -6.76 -20.18
C ALA A 278 -32.02 -8.21 -20.72
N ALA A 279 -30.92 -8.84 -21.14
CA ALA A 279 -30.94 -10.22 -21.66
C ALA A 279 -31.24 -11.24 -20.55
N SER A 280 -31.80 -12.40 -20.92
CA SER A 280 -32.08 -13.52 -20.00
C SER A 280 -30.85 -14.33 -19.60
N SER A 281 -29.65 -13.97 -20.07
CA SER A 281 -28.41 -14.72 -19.85
C SER A 281 -27.43 -13.97 -18.96
N VAL A 282 -27.04 -14.58 -17.85
CA VAL A 282 -26.06 -14.04 -16.89
C VAL A 282 -24.72 -13.73 -17.55
N ALA A 283 -24.21 -14.61 -18.40
CA ALA A 283 -22.96 -14.38 -19.13
C ALA A 283 -23.00 -13.12 -20.01
N VAL A 284 -24.12 -12.87 -20.70
CA VAL A 284 -24.31 -11.67 -21.53
C VAL A 284 -24.49 -10.42 -20.67
N GLN A 285 -25.25 -10.52 -19.58
CA GLN A 285 -25.43 -9.43 -18.62
C GLN A 285 -24.08 -9.01 -18.02
N LEU A 286 -23.27 -9.98 -17.55
CA LEU A 286 -21.94 -9.74 -16.99
C LEU A 286 -21.00 -9.09 -18.02
N ALA A 287 -20.93 -9.63 -19.24
CA ALA A 287 -20.11 -9.05 -20.30
C ALA A 287 -20.52 -7.61 -20.63
N SER A 288 -21.82 -7.29 -20.55
CA SER A 288 -22.31 -5.94 -20.75
C SER A 288 -21.93 -4.99 -19.59
N VAL A 289 -22.04 -5.46 -18.34
CA VAL A 289 -21.55 -4.71 -17.17
C VAL A 289 -20.06 -4.38 -17.31
N GLU A 290 -19.24 -5.33 -17.75
CA GLU A 290 -17.80 -5.09 -17.92
C GLU A 290 -17.49 -4.09 -19.05
N ALA A 291 -18.25 -4.14 -20.14
CA ALA A 291 -18.10 -3.19 -21.24
C ALA A 291 -18.51 -1.77 -20.84
N LEU A 292 -19.63 -1.62 -20.11
CA LEU A 292 -20.08 -0.35 -19.54
C LEU A 292 -19.11 0.17 -18.47
N HIS A 293 -18.60 -0.71 -17.61
CA HIS A 293 -17.58 -0.37 -16.64
C HIS A 293 -16.34 0.22 -17.32
N SER A 294 -15.87 -0.41 -18.41
CA SER A 294 -14.73 0.07 -19.20
C SER A 294 -14.96 1.48 -19.77
N LEU A 295 -16.19 1.78 -20.21
CA LEU A 295 -16.58 3.12 -20.66
C LEU A 295 -16.57 4.15 -19.53
N TYR A 296 -17.20 3.83 -18.39
CA TYR A 296 -17.37 4.78 -17.29
C TYR A 296 -16.13 4.92 -16.39
N CYS A 297 -15.10 4.08 -16.58
CA CYS A 297 -13.77 4.29 -16.00
C CYS A 297 -13.00 5.48 -16.59
N ARG A 298 -13.47 6.08 -17.69
CA ARG A 298 -12.81 7.24 -18.32
C ARG A 298 -12.88 8.46 -17.41
N MET A 299 -11.74 9.13 -17.24
CA MET A 299 -11.58 10.21 -16.26
C MET A 299 -12.18 11.55 -16.69
N ASN A 300 -12.35 11.79 -18.00
CA ASN A 300 -12.74 13.09 -18.53
C ASN A 300 -13.77 12.92 -19.65
N PHE A 301 -15.02 13.28 -19.36
CA PHE A 301 -16.06 13.52 -20.37
C PHE A 301 -16.25 15.03 -20.56
N SER A 302 -16.37 15.50 -21.80
CA SER A 302 -16.90 16.84 -22.06
C SER A 302 -18.38 16.91 -21.63
N ASP A 303 -18.95 18.11 -21.51
CA ASP A 303 -20.36 18.25 -21.10
C ASP A 303 -21.32 17.61 -22.12
N GLU A 304 -21.03 17.76 -23.41
CA GLU A 304 -21.79 17.12 -24.50
C GLU A 304 -21.68 15.59 -24.46
N GLU A 305 -20.48 15.06 -24.21
CA GLU A 305 -20.24 13.62 -24.10
C GLU A 305 -20.91 13.03 -22.86
N PHE A 306 -20.89 13.75 -21.74
CA PHE A 306 -21.59 13.34 -20.52
C PHE A 306 -23.11 13.26 -20.76
N LEU A 307 -23.69 14.27 -21.40
CA LEU A 307 -25.12 14.31 -21.75
C LEU A 307 -25.53 13.14 -22.67
N THR A 308 -24.70 12.78 -23.63
CA THR A 308 -25.04 11.78 -24.65
C THR A 308 -24.69 10.35 -24.26
N LEU A 309 -23.63 10.14 -23.46
CA LEU A 309 -23.13 8.80 -23.12
C LEU A 309 -23.44 8.37 -21.69
N VAL A 310 -23.60 9.30 -20.74
CA VAL A 310 -23.77 8.99 -19.31
C VAL A 310 -25.19 9.23 -18.84
N CYS A 311 -25.78 10.41 -19.13
CA CYS A 311 -27.15 10.74 -18.71
C CYS A 311 -28.23 9.73 -19.15
N PRO A 312 -28.11 8.98 -20.27
CA PRO A 312 -29.07 7.91 -20.58
C PRO A 312 -29.18 6.83 -19.48
N MET A 313 -28.10 6.57 -18.74
CA MET A 313 -28.10 5.63 -17.61
C MET A 313 -28.89 6.14 -16.40
N TYR A 314 -29.17 7.45 -16.34
CA TYR A 314 -29.88 8.09 -15.24
C TYR A 314 -31.39 8.28 -15.54
N LYS A 315 -31.87 7.86 -16.71
CA LYS A 315 -33.30 7.92 -17.05
C LYS A 315 -34.09 6.86 -16.29
N GLY A 316 -35.33 7.16 -15.93
CA GLY A 316 -36.18 6.30 -15.08
C GLY A 316 -36.26 4.84 -15.55
N GLU A 317 -36.48 4.58 -16.84
CA GLU A 317 -36.54 3.22 -17.39
C GLU A 317 -35.25 2.42 -17.17
N MET A 318 -34.09 3.07 -17.32
CA MET A 318 -32.80 2.45 -17.09
C MET A 318 -32.53 2.25 -15.60
N VAL A 319 -32.84 3.24 -14.76
CA VAL A 319 -32.71 3.13 -13.31
C VAL A 319 -33.56 1.97 -12.77
N GLU A 320 -34.78 1.79 -13.29
CA GLU A 320 -35.65 0.67 -12.94
C GLU A 320 -35.05 -0.69 -13.35
N LEU A 321 -34.45 -0.78 -14.55
CA LEU A 321 -33.75 -1.97 -15.00
C LEU A 321 -32.55 -2.29 -14.08
N LEU A 322 -31.73 -1.28 -13.77
CA LEU A 322 -30.57 -1.43 -12.89
C LEU A 322 -30.98 -1.89 -11.49
N GLN A 323 -32.09 -1.37 -10.95
CA GLN A 323 -32.65 -1.83 -9.68
C GLN A 323 -33.07 -3.30 -9.73
N LYS A 324 -33.83 -3.71 -10.74
CA LYS A 324 -34.27 -5.11 -10.90
C LYS A 324 -33.08 -6.08 -11.03
N LEU A 325 -32.02 -5.67 -11.74
CA LEU A 325 -30.81 -6.48 -11.89
C LEU A 325 -30.05 -6.62 -10.57
N TYR A 326 -29.96 -5.55 -9.78
CA TYR A 326 -29.38 -5.64 -8.44
C TYR A 326 -30.18 -6.59 -7.55
N ASP A 327 -31.50 -6.41 -7.47
CA ASP A 327 -32.38 -7.22 -6.61
C ASP A 327 -32.30 -8.72 -6.97
N TRP A 328 -32.21 -9.04 -8.27
CA TRP A 328 -32.02 -10.42 -8.76
C TRP A 328 -30.66 -11.02 -8.39
N SER A 329 -29.62 -10.18 -8.28
CA SER A 329 -28.24 -10.60 -8.02
C SER A 329 -27.90 -10.82 -6.54
N VAL A 330 -28.81 -10.47 -5.63
CA VAL A 330 -28.64 -10.68 -4.19
C VAL A 330 -28.60 -12.18 -3.89
N VAL A 331 -27.59 -12.60 -3.12
CA VAL A 331 -27.34 -14.01 -2.76
C VAL A 331 -27.53 -14.27 -1.27
N ASP A 332 -27.84 -15.51 -0.92
CA ASP A 332 -27.86 -16.00 0.47
C ASP A 332 -26.43 -16.38 0.90
N ALA A 333 -26.00 -15.91 2.07
CA ALA A 333 -24.69 -16.22 2.62
C ALA A 333 -24.46 -17.72 2.84
N ASN A 334 -25.52 -18.50 3.07
CA ASN A 334 -25.43 -19.94 3.29
C ASN A 334 -25.53 -20.77 1.99
N ASN A 335 -25.87 -20.13 0.87
CA ASN A 335 -26.02 -20.78 -0.43
C ASN A 335 -25.72 -19.79 -1.56
N VAL A 336 -24.43 -19.52 -1.76
CA VAL A 336 -23.95 -18.52 -2.72
C VAL A 336 -24.06 -19.06 -4.15
N ASP A 337 -24.81 -18.35 -4.99
CA ASP A 337 -24.79 -18.52 -6.44
C ASP A 337 -23.60 -17.72 -7.02
N ASP A 338 -22.54 -18.43 -7.42
CA ASP A 338 -21.29 -17.82 -7.88
C ASP A 338 -21.46 -16.86 -9.07
N GLU A 339 -22.35 -17.18 -10.02
CA GLU A 339 -22.55 -16.36 -11.22
C GLU A 339 -23.27 -15.05 -10.87
N LYS A 340 -24.34 -15.14 -10.08
CA LYS A 340 -25.05 -13.95 -9.58
C LYS A 340 -24.17 -13.09 -8.69
N TYR A 341 -23.38 -13.72 -7.83
CA TYR A 341 -22.54 -13.01 -6.90
C TYR A 341 -21.38 -12.29 -7.63
N LEU A 342 -20.78 -12.93 -8.62
CA LEU A 342 -19.79 -12.29 -9.50
C LEU A 342 -20.40 -11.10 -10.25
N PHE A 343 -21.63 -11.25 -10.76
CA PHE A 343 -22.37 -10.16 -11.37
C PHE A 343 -22.55 -9.00 -10.38
N ALA A 344 -23.04 -9.25 -9.17
CA ALA A 344 -23.25 -8.22 -8.15
C ALA A 344 -21.97 -7.43 -7.83
N LYS A 345 -20.82 -8.12 -7.72
CA LYS A 345 -19.52 -7.48 -7.48
C LYS A 345 -19.09 -6.56 -8.62
N LYS A 346 -19.22 -7.00 -9.86
CA LYS A 346 -18.87 -6.17 -11.04
C LYS A 346 -19.86 -5.04 -11.27
N PHE A 347 -21.13 -5.32 -11.00
CA PHE A 347 -22.21 -4.35 -11.11
C PHE A 347 -22.00 -3.19 -10.13
N SER A 348 -21.67 -3.46 -8.87
CA SER A 348 -21.42 -2.38 -7.90
C SER A 348 -20.20 -1.52 -8.27
N GLU A 349 -19.13 -2.10 -8.84
CA GLU A 349 -17.99 -1.34 -9.37
C GLU A 349 -18.41 -0.41 -10.54
N MET A 350 -19.23 -0.89 -11.47
CA MET A 350 -19.76 -0.10 -12.59
C MET A 350 -20.67 1.04 -12.11
N ILE A 351 -21.57 0.75 -11.17
CA ILE A 351 -22.46 1.75 -10.56
C ILE A 351 -21.67 2.80 -9.75
N SER A 352 -20.59 2.39 -9.05
CA SER A 352 -19.69 3.32 -8.35
C SER A 352 -19.03 4.34 -9.29
N ASN A 353 -18.60 3.89 -10.48
CA ASN A 353 -18.05 4.78 -11.51
C ASN A 353 -19.11 5.76 -12.03
N LEU A 354 -20.33 5.29 -12.29
CA LEU A 354 -21.44 6.16 -12.66
C LEU A 354 -21.73 7.21 -11.58
N GLY A 355 -21.73 6.83 -10.30
CA GLY A 355 -21.91 7.76 -9.20
C GLY A 355 -20.77 8.77 -9.05
N SER A 356 -19.54 8.38 -9.41
CA SER A 356 -18.39 9.30 -9.43
C SER A 356 -18.53 10.40 -10.49
N LEU A 357 -19.18 10.10 -11.62
CA LEU A 357 -19.42 11.08 -12.67
C LEU A 357 -20.49 12.13 -12.28
N ILE A 358 -21.46 11.75 -11.42
CA ILE A 358 -22.46 12.70 -10.87
C ILE A 358 -21.77 13.82 -10.11
N GLU A 359 -20.78 13.48 -9.27
CA GLU A 359 -20.00 14.49 -8.51
C GLU A 359 -19.26 15.45 -9.46
N GLN A 360 -18.61 14.92 -10.50
CA GLN A 360 -17.79 15.71 -11.42
C GLN A 360 -18.61 16.63 -12.34
N LYS A 361 -19.84 16.24 -12.68
CA LYS A 361 -20.66 16.89 -13.71
C LYS A 361 -22.05 17.30 -13.24
N ASN A 362 -22.23 17.52 -11.93
CA ASN A 362 -23.54 17.78 -11.34
C ASN A 362 -24.36 18.88 -12.04
N SER A 363 -23.71 20.00 -12.41
CA SER A 363 -24.39 21.12 -13.08
C SER A 363 -24.89 20.81 -14.50
N ALA A 364 -24.39 19.75 -15.12
CA ALA A 364 -24.76 19.34 -16.48
C ALA A 364 -25.87 18.27 -16.49
N ILE A 365 -26.36 17.81 -15.33
CA ILE A 365 -27.38 16.76 -15.25
C ILE A 365 -28.76 17.34 -15.61
N PRO A 366 -29.46 16.81 -16.63
CA PRO A 366 -30.81 17.24 -17.00
C PRO A 366 -31.85 16.96 -15.90
N GLU A 367 -32.87 17.81 -15.79
CA GLU A 367 -33.96 17.68 -14.79
C GLU A 367 -34.82 16.43 -14.96
N ASP A 368 -34.87 15.85 -16.16
CA ASP A 368 -35.63 14.63 -16.45
C ASP A 368 -34.85 13.33 -16.13
N CYS A 369 -33.67 13.44 -15.51
CA CYS A 369 -32.97 12.30 -14.92
C CYS A 369 -33.59 11.90 -13.58
N ASP A 370 -33.76 10.60 -13.37
CA ASP A 370 -34.31 10.02 -12.15
C ASP A 370 -33.24 9.82 -11.08
N LEU A 371 -32.63 10.94 -10.68
CA LEU A 371 -31.65 10.97 -9.60
C LEU A 371 -32.20 10.40 -8.27
N PRO A 372 -33.47 10.63 -7.87
CA PRO A 372 -34.01 10.04 -6.65
C PRO A 372 -33.94 8.51 -6.63
N ASN A 373 -34.44 7.83 -7.67
CA ASN A 373 -34.41 6.36 -7.69
C ASN A 373 -33.00 5.82 -7.90
N LEU A 374 -32.13 6.55 -8.62
CA LEU A 374 -30.72 6.17 -8.75
C LEU A 374 -29.98 6.20 -7.41
N LEU A 375 -30.23 7.22 -6.59
CA LEU A 375 -29.64 7.31 -5.25
C LEU A 375 -30.24 6.26 -4.28
N ASN A 376 -31.52 5.88 -4.45
CA ASN A 376 -32.10 4.73 -3.75
C ASN A 376 -31.40 3.41 -4.15
N LEU A 377 -31.08 3.21 -5.43
CA LEU A 377 -30.28 2.07 -5.88
C LEU A 377 -28.89 2.08 -5.23
N PHE A 378 -28.23 3.25 -5.15
CA PHE A 378 -26.92 3.35 -4.48
C PHE A 378 -27.01 2.95 -3.01
N LEU A 379 -28.08 3.35 -2.32
CA LEU A 379 -28.34 2.96 -0.94
C LEU A 379 -28.58 1.44 -0.83
N ALA A 380 -29.41 0.87 -1.71
CA ALA A 380 -29.71 -0.56 -1.74
C ALA A 380 -28.45 -1.42 -1.94
N ILE A 381 -27.55 -1.01 -2.84
CA ILE A 381 -26.25 -1.68 -3.06
C ILE A 381 -25.36 -1.56 -1.81
N THR A 382 -25.32 -0.38 -1.20
CA THR A 382 -24.54 -0.15 0.03
C THR A 382 -25.05 -0.99 1.21
N GLN A 383 -26.36 -1.25 1.26
CA GLN A 383 -27.01 -2.10 2.27
C GLN A 383 -26.76 -3.60 2.07
N SER A 384 -26.07 -4.02 1.02
CA SER A 384 -25.71 -5.43 0.79
C SER A 384 -25.06 -6.06 2.03
N GLN A 385 -25.33 -7.35 2.25
CA GLN A 385 -24.65 -8.15 3.27
C GLN A 385 -23.18 -8.40 2.90
N SER A 386 -22.85 -8.43 1.60
CA SER A 386 -21.47 -8.52 1.16
C SER A 386 -20.77 -7.16 1.28
N PHE A 387 -19.71 -7.12 2.09
CA PHE A 387 -18.86 -5.93 2.17
C PHE A 387 -18.17 -5.62 0.82
N VAL A 388 -17.84 -6.63 0.02
CA VAL A 388 -17.20 -6.45 -1.30
C VAL A 388 -18.17 -5.82 -2.29
N VAL A 389 -19.45 -6.19 -2.25
CA VAL A 389 -20.48 -5.54 -3.09
C VAL A 389 -20.78 -4.12 -2.60
N SER A 390 -20.78 -3.89 -1.29
CA SER A 390 -21.13 -2.60 -0.68
C SER A 390 -20.03 -1.53 -0.81
N ILE A 391 -18.75 -1.89 -0.60
CA ILE A 391 -17.66 -0.91 -0.46
C ILE A 391 -17.48 0.06 -1.65
N PRO A 392 -17.68 -0.32 -2.94
CA PRO A 392 -17.56 0.64 -4.04
C PRO A 392 -18.51 1.83 -3.92
N LEU A 393 -19.76 1.59 -3.50
CA LEU A 393 -20.75 2.65 -3.33
C LEU A 393 -20.56 3.39 -2.01
N LEU A 394 -20.06 2.71 -0.97
CA LEU A 394 -19.66 3.37 0.28
C LEU A 394 -18.62 4.47 0.03
N VAL A 395 -17.63 4.22 -0.84
CA VAL A 395 -16.67 5.24 -1.26
C VAL A 395 -17.36 6.37 -2.03
N THR A 396 -18.25 6.04 -2.95
CA THR A 396 -19.03 7.04 -3.71
C THR A 396 -19.82 7.97 -2.79
N TRP A 397 -20.47 7.43 -1.75
CA TRP A 397 -21.19 8.24 -0.75
C TRP A 397 -20.30 9.27 -0.05
N THR A 398 -19.04 8.93 0.25
CA THR A 398 -18.11 9.92 0.85
C THR A 398 -17.84 11.12 -0.05
N ARG A 399 -17.94 10.96 -1.37
CA ARG A 399 -17.77 12.04 -2.36
C ARG A 399 -19.07 12.81 -2.54
N LEU A 400 -20.20 12.10 -2.73
CA LEU A 400 -21.52 12.71 -2.93
C LEU A 400 -21.95 13.59 -1.75
N LEU A 401 -21.75 13.12 -0.51
CA LEU A 401 -22.08 13.89 0.70
C LEU A 401 -21.15 15.09 0.94
N ARG A 402 -19.95 15.08 0.34
CA ARG A 402 -19.01 16.22 0.41
C ARG A 402 -19.40 17.35 -0.54
N SER A 403 -20.12 17.03 -1.62
CA SER A 403 -20.64 18.01 -2.57
C SER A 403 -21.71 18.87 -1.91
N GLU A 404 -21.52 20.19 -1.87
CA GLU A 404 -22.52 21.12 -1.32
C GLU A 404 -23.83 21.09 -2.11
N THR A 405 -23.74 20.88 -3.43
CA THR A 405 -24.90 20.85 -4.32
C THR A 405 -25.72 19.56 -4.22
N ILE A 406 -25.07 18.39 -4.14
CA ILE A 406 -25.76 17.11 -4.08
C ILE A 406 -26.11 16.76 -2.64
N GLY A 407 -25.14 16.86 -1.73
CA GLY A 407 -25.31 16.56 -0.31
C GLY A 407 -26.43 17.40 0.30
N GLY A 408 -26.48 18.70 -0.01
CA GLY A 408 -27.52 19.64 0.45
C GLY A 408 -28.90 19.49 -0.21
N SER A 409 -29.06 18.63 -1.21
CA SER A 409 -30.30 18.56 -1.99
C SER A 409 -31.48 17.94 -1.20
N PRO A 410 -32.74 18.33 -1.51
CA PRO A 410 -33.92 17.66 -0.96
C PRO A 410 -33.95 16.16 -1.25
N THR A 411 -33.43 15.75 -2.41
CA THR A 411 -33.31 14.35 -2.84
C THR A 411 -32.45 13.50 -1.92
N MET A 412 -31.44 14.10 -1.27
CA MET A 412 -30.56 13.40 -0.34
C MET A 412 -31.21 13.15 1.03
N SER A 413 -32.13 14.02 1.45
CA SER A 413 -32.70 14.01 2.81
C SER A 413 -33.30 12.66 3.27
N PRO A 414 -34.09 11.92 2.46
CA PRO A 414 -34.63 10.62 2.89
C PRO A 414 -33.56 9.53 3.05
N LEU A 415 -32.37 9.71 2.49
CA LEU A 415 -31.29 8.71 2.48
C LEU A 415 -30.35 8.85 3.68
N ILE A 416 -30.37 9.99 4.35
CA ILE A 416 -29.44 10.30 5.45
C ILE A 416 -29.61 9.36 6.64
N ALA A 417 -30.85 9.14 7.11
CA ALA A 417 -31.09 8.27 8.25
C ALA A 417 -30.73 6.80 7.96
N PRO A 418 -31.16 6.19 6.83
CA PRO A 418 -30.71 4.84 6.45
C PRO A 418 -29.20 4.70 6.32
N LEU A 419 -28.51 5.69 5.75
CA LEU A 419 -27.04 5.67 5.64
C LEU A 419 -26.36 5.74 7.01
N LEU A 420 -26.89 6.56 7.92
CA LEU A 420 -26.36 6.69 9.27
C LEU A 420 -26.52 5.40 10.06
N GLU A 421 -27.70 4.77 10.01
CA GLU A 421 -27.99 3.49 10.67
C GLU A 421 -27.09 2.36 10.12
N LEU A 422 -26.98 2.28 8.79
CA LEU A 422 -26.12 1.31 8.12
C LEU A 422 -24.65 1.51 8.52
N CYS A 423 -24.12 2.72 8.37
CA CYS A 423 -22.71 2.98 8.71
C CYS A 423 -22.42 2.70 10.19
N SER A 424 -23.37 2.99 11.09
CA SER A 424 -23.22 2.73 12.52
C SER A 424 -23.17 1.22 12.83
N SER A 425 -24.08 0.43 12.25
CA SER A 425 -24.11 -1.03 12.44
C SER A 425 -22.89 -1.75 11.86
N ARG A 426 -22.30 -1.22 10.78
CA ARG A 426 -21.12 -1.83 10.11
C ARG A 426 -19.77 -1.54 10.79
N LEU A 427 -19.75 -0.82 11.92
CA LEU A 427 -18.51 -0.51 12.65
C LEU A 427 -18.10 -1.57 13.68
N ILE A 428 -18.87 -2.65 13.82
CA ILE A 428 -18.45 -3.83 14.60
C ILE A 428 -17.10 -4.33 14.07
N ARG A 429 -16.20 -4.73 14.98
CA ARG A 429 -14.92 -5.35 14.59
C ARG A 429 -15.15 -6.80 14.17
N TYR A 430 -15.59 -6.99 12.93
CA TYR A 430 -15.80 -8.31 12.32
C TYR A 430 -14.54 -9.19 12.35
N ASP A 431 -13.34 -8.59 12.36
CA ASP A 431 -12.07 -9.30 12.53
C ASP A 431 -11.83 -9.85 13.94
N SER A 432 -12.65 -9.48 14.92
CA SER A 432 -12.62 -9.97 16.30
C SER A 432 -13.83 -10.84 16.67
N MET A 433 -14.72 -11.11 15.71
CA MET A 433 -15.89 -11.98 15.92
C MET A 433 -15.45 -13.46 15.97
N PRO A 434 -16.15 -14.31 16.73
CA PRO A 434 -15.92 -15.75 16.72
C PRO A 434 -16.13 -16.38 15.33
N ASP A 435 -15.30 -17.35 14.95
CA ASP A 435 -15.37 -18.01 13.63
C ASP A 435 -16.68 -18.80 13.42
N ASP A 436 -17.36 -19.18 14.50
CA ASP A 436 -18.66 -19.89 14.51
C ASP A 436 -19.88 -18.95 14.45
N THR A 437 -19.67 -17.67 14.14
CA THR A 437 -20.76 -16.69 14.02
C THR A 437 -21.57 -16.88 12.73
N ASP A 438 -22.89 -17.04 12.86
CA ASP A 438 -23.84 -17.13 11.72
C ASP A 438 -24.23 -15.78 11.09
N ASP A 439 -23.45 -14.72 11.31
CA ASP A 439 -23.71 -13.39 10.73
C ASP A 439 -23.47 -13.45 9.21
N PRO A 440 -24.49 -13.19 8.36
CA PRO A 440 -24.36 -13.36 6.92
C PRO A 440 -23.24 -12.51 6.31
N SER A 441 -22.94 -11.36 6.90
CA SER A 441 -21.90 -10.46 6.38
C SER A 441 -20.51 -10.95 6.74
N PHE A 442 -20.36 -11.58 7.90
CA PHE A 442 -19.15 -12.28 8.29
C PHE A 442 -18.92 -13.52 7.41
N VAL A 443 -19.94 -14.35 7.16
CA VAL A 443 -19.83 -15.54 6.28
C VAL A 443 -19.37 -15.15 4.87
N LEU A 444 -20.01 -14.14 4.27
CA LEU A 444 -19.61 -13.64 2.94
C LEU A 444 -18.21 -13.01 2.95
N LEU A 445 -17.79 -12.38 4.04
CA LEU A 445 -16.43 -11.86 4.19
C LEU A 445 -15.38 -12.97 4.20
N LEU A 446 -15.68 -14.11 4.85
CA LEU A 446 -14.80 -15.29 4.85
C LEU A 446 -14.69 -15.90 3.45
N GLU A 447 -15.80 -15.91 2.68
CA GLU A 447 -15.84 -16.41 1.29
C GLU A 447 -15.10 -15.49 0.29
N ASP A 448 -15.08 -14.18 0.57
CA ASP A 448 -14.45 -13.19 -0.31
C ASP A 448 -12.95 -13.01 -0.05
N ILE A 449 -12.52 -13.14 1.21
CA ILE A 449 -11.18 -12.80 1.67
C ILE A 449 -10.60 -13.91 2.55
N ASP A 450 -9.74 -14.69 1.92
CA ASP A 450 -9.11 -15.88 2.51
C ASP A 450 -8.17 -15.52 3.67
N THR A 451 -7.36 -14.46 3.52
CA THR A 451 -6.25 -14.18 4.46
C THR A 451 -6.62 -13.12 5.50
N ILE A 452 -6.22 -13.36 6.75
CA ILE A 452 -6.43 -12.42 7.88
C ILE A 452 -5.83 -11.03 7.60
N PRO A 453 -4.60 -10.88 7.05
CA PRO A 453 -4.04 -9.56 6.76
C PRO A 453 -4.87 -8.77 5.74
N GLU A 454 -5.31 -9.41 4.65
CA GLU A 454 -6.16 -8.78 3.65
C GLU A 454 -7.51 -8.37 4.24
N ARG A 455 -8.10 -9.23 5.08
CA ARG A 455 -9.37 -8.95 5.76
C ARG A 455 -9.23 -7.76 6.70
N HIS A 456 -8.15 -7.69 7.46
CA HIS A 456 -7.87 -6.58 8.37
C HIS A 456 -7.72 -5.25 7.61
N ALA A 457 -6.94 -5.23 6.52
CA ALA A 457 -6.76 -4.04 5.68
C ALA A 457 -8.09 -3.60 5.04
N PHE A 458 -8.85 -4.55 4.51
CA PHE A 458 -10.15 -4.31 3.90
C PHE A 458 -11.19 -3.75 4.88
N LEU A 459 -11.36 -4.39 6.04
CA LEU A 459 -12.26 -3.89 7.10
C LEU A 459 -11.80 -2.55 7.65
N GLY A 460 -10.49 -2.30 7.72
CA GLY A 460 -9.92 -1.00 8.08
C GLY A 460 -10.36 0.10 7.11
N ASN A 461 -10.27 -0.15 5.81
CA ASN A 461 -10.76 0.76 4.78
C ASN A 461 -12.29 0.95 4.87
N TYR A 462 -13.05 -0.13 5.07
CA TYR A 462 -14.51 -0.06 5.23
C TYR A 462 -14.92 0.83 6.41
N ARG A 463 -14.36 0.59 7.60
CA ARG A 463 -14.60 1.42 8.80
C ARG A 463 -14.24 2.89 8.58
N ARG A 464 -13.16 3.18 7.86
CA ARG A 464 -12.77 4.56 7.51
C ARG A 464 -13.84 5.25 6.66
N TYR A 465 -14.38 4.57 5.65
CA TYR A 465 -15.43 5.17 4.82
C TYR A 465 -16.74 5.35 5.59
N SER A 466 -17.16 4.37 6.41
CA SER A 466 -18.34 4.49 7.29
C SER A 466 -18.21 5.66 8.28
N THR A 467 -17.06 5.78 8.96
CA THR A 467 -16.81 6.93 9.86
C THR A 467 -16.79 8.27 9.12
N THR A 468 -16.26 8.32 7.90
CA THR A 468 -16.29 9.53 7.06
C THR A 468 -17.72 9.93 6.70
N ILE A 469 -18.60 8.97 6.38
CA ILE A 469 -20.01 9.25 6.09
C ILE A 469 -20.71 9.82 7.32
N ILE A 470 -20.53 9.20 8.50
CA ILE A 470 -21.10 9.70 9.77
C ILE A 470 -20.63 11.13 10.04
N GLU A 471 -19.34 11.39 9.85
CA GLU A 471 -18.75 12.73 10.02
C GLU A 471 -19.41 13.78 9.09
N LEU A 472 -19.59 13.44 7.81
CA LEU A 472 -20.23 14.32 6.82
C LEU A 472 -21.71 14.56 7.14
N ILE A 473 -22.44 13.51 7.53
CA ILE A 473 -23.84 13.61 7.94
C ILE A 473 -23.99 14.53 9.16
N VAL A 474 -23.15 14.37 10.19
CA VAL A 474 -23.20 15.21 11.39
C VAL A 474 -22.82 16.65 11.08
N ARG A 475 -21.83 16.87 10.20
CA ARG A 475 -21.49 18.22 9.73
C ARG A 475 -22.68 18.91 9.04
N GLN A 476 -23.52 18.16 8.33
CA GLN A 476 -24.65 18.67 7.57
C GLN A 476 -25.92 18.84 8.42
N LYS A 477 -26.29 17.83 9.22
CA LYS A 477 -27.54 17.78 10.01
C LYS A 477 -27.39 18.24 11.46
N GLN A 478 -26.16 18.46 11.92
CA GLN A 478 -25.83 19.12 13.19
C GLN A 478 -26.52 18.45 14.40
N SER A 479 -27.38 19.18 15.12
CA SER A 479 -28.06 18.71 16.32
C SER A 479 -28.96 17.50 16.06
N GLU A 480 -29.63 17.40 14.91
CA GLU A 480 -30.54 16.29 14.62
C GLU A 480 -29.80 14.95 14.59
N ALA A 481 -28.69 14.90 13.85
CA ALA A 481 -27.87 13.69 13.76
C ALA A 481 -27.20 13.36 15.11
N ILE A 482 -26.68 14.36 15.84
CA ILE A 482 -26.08 14.14 17.16
C ILE A 482 -27.11 13.54 18.12
N TYR A 483 -28.29 14.15 18.24
CA TYR A 483 -29.31 13.67 19.18
C TYR A 483 -29.81 12.26 18.84
N HIS A 484 -29.96 11.96 17.55
CA HIS A 484 -30.32 10.62 17.10
C HIS A 484 -29.26 9.58 17.47
N ILE A 485 -27.98 9.86 17.17
CA ILE A 485 -26.84 8.98 17.49
C ILE A 485 -26.79 8.71 19.00
N LEU A 486 -26.81 9.78 19.81
CA LEU A 486 -26.71 9.64 21.26
C LEU A 486 -27.91 8.91 21.87
N GLY A 487 -29.12 9.14 21.36
CA GLY A 487 -30.31 8.43 21.78
C GLY A 487 -30.28 6.94 21.46
N GLN A 488 -29.78 6.56 20.27
CA GLN A 488 -29.61 5.16 19.89
C GLN A 488 -28.59 4.45 20.79
N ILE A 489 -27.50 5.13 21.13
CA ILE A 489 -26.45 4.59 21.99
C ILE A 489 -26.93 4.46 23.44
N ASP A 490 -27.67 5.44 23.96
CA ASP A 490 -28.31 5.34 25.29
C ASP A 490 -29.18 4.09 25.37
N ASN A 491 -30.01 3.84 24.34
CA ASN A 491 -30.84 2.64 24.26
C ASN A 491 -30.00 1.36 24.21
N SER A 492 -28.94 1.33 23.38
CA SER A 492 -28.07 0.16 23.29
C SER A 492 -27.29 -0.12 24.57
N LEU A 493 -26.88 0.90 25.34
CA LEU A 493 -26.17 0.73 26.60
C LEU A 493 -27.09 0.20 27.70
N GLN A 494 -28.36 0.61 27.71
CA GLN A 494 -29.37 0.08 28.64
C GLN A 494 -29.67 -1.41 28.38
N HIS A 495 -29.65 -1.82 27.12
CA HIS A 495 -29.91 -3.20 26.67
C HIS A 495 -28.63 -3.99 26.33
N LEU A 496 -27.48 -3.56 26.86
CA LEU A 496 -26.17 -4.08 26.44
C LEU A 496 -26.02 -5.59 26.67
N TYR A 497 -26.57 -6.09 27.78
CA TYR A 497 -26.47 -7.48 28.22
C TYR A 497 -27.71 -8.31 27.90
N ASP A 498 -28.66 -7.78 27.14
CA ASP A 498 -29.89 -8.49 26.79
C ASP A 498 -29.55 -9.75 25.97
N GLY A 499 -29.99 -10.91 26.45
CA GLY A 499 -29.70 -12.21 25.84
C GLY A 499 -28.24 -12.67 25.97
N GLN A 500 -27.43 -12.05 26.84
CA GLN A 500 -26.05 -12.40 27.11
C GLN A 500 -25.85 -12.82 28.58
N PRO A 501 -24.84 -13.65 28.90
CA PRO A 501 -24.51 -13.96 30.29
C PRO A 501 -24.04 -12.70 31.05
N SER A 502 -24.28 -12.67 32.36
CA SER A 502 -23.76 -11.61 33.22
C SER A 502 -22.23 -11.60 33.21
N PHE A 503 -21.64 -10.43 33.43
CA PHE A 503 -20.19 -10.28 33.53
C PHE A 503 -19.60 -11.23 34.59
N ASN A 504 -18.45 -11.82 34.28
CA ASN A 504 -17.69 -12.69 35.18
C ASN A 504 -16.19 -12.55 34.90
N SER A 505 -15.39 -12.26 35.93
CA SER A 505 -13.93 -12.09 35.85
C SER A 505 -13.19 -13.36 35.44
N GLU A 506 -13.71 -14.54 35.77
CA GLU A 506 -13.12 -15.84 35.41
C GLU A 506 -13.24 -16.13 33.91
N LYS A 507 -14.36 -15.75 33.30
CA LYS A 507 -14.66 -15.95 31.86
C LYS A 507 -14.41 -14.70 31.04
N TYR A 508 -13.59 -13.79 31.56
CA TYR A 508 -13.31 -12.51 30.92
C TYR A 508 -12.67 -12.69 29.53
N SER A 509 -13.17 -11.95 28.54
CA SER A 509 -12.62 -11.91 27.19
C SER A 509 -12.62 -10.48 26.64
N LYS A 510 -11.50 -10.09 26.02
CA LYS A 510 -11.34 -8.79 25.34
C LYS A 510 -12.24 -8.64 24.10
N THR A 511 -12.78 -9.74 23.58
CA THR A 511 -13.58 -9.79 22.35
C THR A 511 -15.05 -10.18 22.59
N SER A 512 -15.56 -9.98 23.81
CA SER A 512 -16.96 -10.27 24.12
C SER A 512 -17.92 -9.39 23.30
N VAL A 513 -19.11 -9.92 22.97
CA VAL A 513 -20.13 -9.18 22.19
C VAL A 513 -20.49 -7.82 22.83
N PRO A 514 -20.67 -7.69 24.17
CA PRO A 514 -20.85 -6.39 24.80
C PRO A 514 -19.71 -5.40 24.53
N VAL A 515 -18.45 -5.84 24.62
CA VAL A 515 -17.27 -4.99 24.35
C VAL A 515 -17.24 -4.56 22.89
N LEU A 516 -17.46 -5.48 21.95
CA LEU A 516 -17.48 -5.17 20.51
C LEU A 516 -18.60 -4.18 20.14
N ARG A 517 -19.78 -4.32 20.76
CA ARG A 517 -20.89 -3.37 20.58
C ARG A 517 -20.55 -2.00 21.13
N VAL A 518 -20.01 -1.89 22.34
CA VAL A 518 -19.62 -0.59 22.92
C VAL A 518 -18.55 0.07 22.06
N ASP A 519 -17.54 -0.69 21.60
CA ASP A 519 -16.47 -0.15 20.76
C ASP A 519 -17.01 0.43 19.44
N ALA A 520 -17.94 -0.28 18.78
CA ALA A 520 -18.60 0.19 17.57
C ALA A 520 -19.39 1.48 17.82
N HIS A 521 -20.24 1.51 18.86
CA HIS A 521 -21.03 2.70 19.21
C HIS A 521 -20.14 3.90 19.56
N PHE A 522 -19.06 3.71 20.31
CA PHE A 522 -18.17 4.82 20.67
C PHE A 522 -17.36 5.30 19.48
N THR A 523 -17.03 4.42 18.53
CA THR A 523 -16.47 4.83 17.23
C THR A 523 -17.45 5.71 16.44
N VAL A 524 -18.76 5.43 16.50
CA VAL A 524 -19.80 6.32 15.94
C VAL A 524 -19.77 7.68 16.62
N VAL A 525 -19.70 7.73 17.96
CA VAL A 525 -19.64 9.00 18.70
C VAL A 525 -18.38 9.79 18.38
N GLU A 526 -17.23 9.13 18.28
CA GLU A 526 -15.96 9.77 17.88
C GLU A 526 -16.06 10.36 16.46
N ALA A 527 -16.68 9.65 15.52
CA ALA A 527 -16.94 10.16 14.17
C ALA A 527 -17.90 11.35 14.18
N ALA A 528 -18.96 11.30 15.00
CA ALA A 528 -19.89 12.41 15.18
C ALA A 528 -19.20 13.64 15.80
N LEU A 529 -18.35 13.43 16.81
CA LEU A 529 -17.55 14.46 17.44
C LEU A 529 -16.61 15.14 16.43
N LYS A 530 -15.95 14.36 15.56
CA LYS A 530 -15.14 14.91 14.46
C LYS A 530 -15.97 15.77 13.49
N GLY A 531 -17.18 15.31 13.13
CA GLY A 531 -18.11 16.05 12.28
C GLY A 531 -18.53 17.38 12.89
N TYR A 532 -18.88 17.35 14.18
CA TYR A 532 -19.19 18.55 14.96
C TYR A 532 -18.01 19.51 15.05
N MET A 533 -16.78 19.03 15.30
CA MET A 533 -15.60 19.88 15.39
C MET A 533 -15.27 20.54 14.04
N LYS A 534 -15.45 19.85 12.92
CA LYS A 534 -15.31 20.43 11.58
C LYS A 534 -16.37 21.51 11.34
N TRP A 535 -17.63 21.25 11.71
CA TRP A 535 -18.70 22.26 11.64
C TRP A 535 -18.37 23.51 12.48
N ARG A 536 -17.95 23.33 13.75
CA ARG A 536 -17.56 24.38 14.69
C ARG A 536 -16.39 25.23 14.17
N SER A 537 -15.48 24.64 13.39
CA SER A 537 -14.32 25.36 12.83
C SER A 537 -14.66 26.28 11.65
N VAL A 538 -15.71 25.96 10.88
CA VAL A 538 -16.10 26.69 9.65
C VAL A 538 -17.05 27.85 9.95
N HIS A 539 -17.93 27.72 10.95
CA HIS A 539 -19.01 28.69 11.22
C HIS A 539 -18.63 29.84 12.16
N GLY A 540 -17.49 30.47 11.94
CA GLY A 540 -17.08 31.70 12.66
C GLY A 540 -17.68 33.01 12.11
N SER A 541 -18.59 32.96 11.12
CA SER A 541 -19.02 34.11 10.33
C SER A 541 -20.43 34.66 10.62
N LYS A 542 -21.31 33.96 11.34
CA LYS A 542 -22.66 34.44 11.73
C LYS A 542 -22.86 34.37 13.26
N LEU A 543 -22.41 35.41 13.94
CA LEU A 543 -22.16 35.49 15.40
C LEU A 543 -23.34 35.30 16.39
N ARG A 544 -24.58 35.02 16.00
CA ARG A 544 -25.71 34.98 16.99
C ARG A 544 -26.57 33.73 16.95
N GLU A 545 -26.99 33.27 15.77
CA GLU A 545 -27.81 32.05 15.64
C GLU A 545 -26.94 30.79 15.83
N ASP A 546 -25.75 30.78 15.21
CA ASP A 546 -24.79 29.67 15.32
C ASP A 546 -24.32 29.47 16.78
N ASP A 547 -24.19 30.56 17.55
CA ASP A 547 -23.78 30.51 18.95
C ASP A 547 -24.85 29.89 19.87
N GLN A 548 -26.13 30.18 19.63
CA GLN A 548 -27.22 29.58 20.42
C GLN A 548 -27.34 28.08 20.15
N GLN A 549 -27.28 27.68 18.87
CA GLN A 549 -27.33 26.28 18.48
C GLN A 549 -26.12 25.52 19.03
N ARG A 550 -24.93 26.13 18.95
CA ARG A 550 -23.70 25.58 19.52
C ARG A 550 -23.82 25.34 21.02
N VAL A 551 -24.25 26.33 21.79
CA VAL A 551 -24.42 26.20 23.26
C VAL A 551 -25.43 25.11 23.60
N SER A 552 -26.53 25.00 22.84
CA SER A 552 -27.52 23.93 23.01
C SER A 552 -26.91 22.54 22.81
N ILE A 553 -26.16 22.35 21.73
CA ILE A 553 -25.44 21.09 21.46
C ILE A 553 -24.43 20.80 22.58
N GLU A 554 -23.59 21.78 22.95
CA GLU A 554 -22.59 21.61 24.03
C GLU A 554 -23.26 21.21 25.36
N ASN A 555 -24.38 21.82 25.74
CA ASN A 555 -25.12 21.45 26.95
C ASN A 555 -25.69 20.02 26.87
N ASN A 556 -26.19 19.60 25.70
CA ASN A 556 -26.69 18.24 25.50
C ASN A 556 -25.56 17.21 25.58
N LEU A 557 -24.41 17.49 24.94
CA LEU A 557 -23.21 16.66 25.00
C LEU A 557 -22.70 16.53 26.43
N GLU A 558 -22.63 17.63 27.19
CA GLU A 558 -22.27 17.63 28.61
C GLU A 558 -23.22 16.74 29.42
N THR A 559 -24.54 16.92 29.26
CA THR A 559 -25.56 16.11 29.95
C THR A 559 -25.46 14.63 29.60
N TRP A 560 -25.21 14.30 28.33
CA TRP A 560 -25.03 12.91 27.90
C TRP A 560 -23.77 12.28 28.49
N CYS A 561 -22.64 13.00 28.46
CA CYS A 561 -21.40 12.51 29.06
C CYS A 561 -21.51 12.33 30.58
N GLU A 562 -22.21 13.22 31.28
CA GLU A 562 -22.47 13.09 32.72
C GLU A 562 -23.30 11.85 33.04
N ARG A 563 -24.34 11.56 32.23
CA ARG A 563 -25.10 10.30 32.36
C ARG A 563 -24.23 9.09 32.09
N LEU A 564 -23.36 9.15 31.07
CA LEU A 564 -22.44 8.06 30.75
C LEU A 564 -21.45 7.78 31.90
N LEU A 565 -20.87 8.81 32.51
CA LEU A 565 -19.95 8.68 33.65
C LEU A 565 -20.64 8.17 34.92
N ALA A 566 -21.96 8.36 35.04
CA ALA A 566 -22.75 7.83 36.15
C ALA A 566 -23.08 6.33 35.98
N LEU A 567 -22.92 5.76 34.77
CA LEU A 567 -23.09 4.33 34.55
C LEU A 567 -21.88 3.55 35.08
N ASN A 568 -22.16 2.53 35.89
CA ASN A 568 -21.13 1.66 36.44
C ASN A 568 -21.07 0.36 35.62
N PHE A 569 -20.01 0.21 34.81
CA PHE A 569 -19.72 -1.03 34.11
C PHE A 569 -18.73 -1.87 34.92
N GLU A 570 -18.83 -3.20 34.91
CA GLU A 570 -17.85 -4.07 35.58
C GLU A 570 -16.63 -4.38 34.70
N ASP A 571 -16.82 -4.38 33.38
CA ASP A 571 -15.79 -4.70 32.39
C ASP A 571 -14.73 -3.57 32.28
N PRO A 572 -13.42 -3.87 32.46
CA PRO A 572 -12.36 -2.87 32.39
C PRO A 572 -12.19 -2.25 31.00
N LEU A 573 -12.48 -2.97 29.91
CA LEU A 573 -12.38 -2.44 28.55
C LEU A 573 -13.52 -1.46 28.23
N ILE A 574 -14.72 -1.73 28.74
CA ILE A 574 -15.84 -0.79 28.62
C ILE A 574 -15.52 0.50 29.40
N ARG A 575 -15.04 0.37 30.65
CA ARG A 575 -14.58 1.53 31.44
C ARG A 575 -13.50 2.32 30.70
N LYS A 576 -12.52 1.64 30.11
CA LYS A 576 -11.47 2.26 29.30
C LYS A 576 -12.06 3.11 28.16
N ARG A 577 -12.98 2.55 27.37
CA ARG A 577 -13.62 3.29 26.26
C ARG A 577 -14.45 4.46 26.77
N VAL A 578 -15.12 4.35 27.93
CA VAL A 578 -15.86 5.47 28.56
C VAL A 578 -14.92 6.61 28.95
N LEU A 579 -13.80 6.30 29.60
CA LEU A 579 -12.79 7.30 29.99
C LEU A 579 -12.23 8.04 28.77
N GLN A 580 -11.81 7.30 27.75
CA GLN A 580 -11.26 7.87 26.51
C GLN A 580 -12.26 8.80 25.83
N LEU A 581 -13.53 8.39 25.78
CA LEU A 581 -14.58 9.21 25.18
C LEU A 581 -14.85 10.48 25.99
N ALA A 582 -14.92 10.38 27.32
CA ALA A 582 -15.13 11.52 28.21
C ALA A 582 -14.02 12.57 28.10
N VAL A 583 -12.75 12.12 28.03
CA VAL A 583 -11.61 13.03 27.81
C VAL A 583 -11.60 13.62 26.41
N ALA A 584 -11.97 12.85 25.39
CA ALA A 584 -12.12 13.38 24.04
C ALA A 584 -13.15 14.51 23.99
N PHE A 585 -14.32 14.36 24.61
CA PHE A 585 -15.32 15.42 24.72
C PHE A 585 -14.81 16.62 25.53
N SER A 586 -14.23 16.37 26.70
CA SER A 586 -13.69 17.43 27.58
C SER A 586 -12.68 18.31 26.85
N THR A 587 -11.78 17.72 26.07
CA THR A 587 -10.68 18.44 25.41
C THR A 587 -11.01 19.00 24.03
N SER A 588 -12.23 18.77 23.52
CA SER A 588 -12.64 19.22 22.19
C SER A 588 -13.96 19.99 22.22
N ALA A 589 -15.11 19.32 22.17
CA ALA A 589 -16.42 19.98 22.12
C ALA A 589 -16.75 20.75 23.40
N LEU A 590 -16.30 20.26 24.55
CA LEU A 590 -16.59 20.82 25.88
C LEU A 590 -15.37 21.53 26.50
N ASP A 591 -14.43 21.99 25.66
CA ASP A 591 -13.21 22.70 26.04
C ASP A 591 -13.45 23.96 26.90
N LYS A 592 -14.66 24.53 26.84
CA LYS A 592 -15.07 25.70 27.65
C LYS A 592 -15.79 25.35 28.95
N LYS A 593 -16.13 24.07 29.19
CA LYS A 593 -16.89 23.60 30.35
C LYS A 593 -15.97 23.03 31.43
N ALA A 594 -15.28 23.93 32.14
CA ALA A 594 -14.32 23.53 33.18
C ALA A 594 -14.92 22.61 34.26
N GLY A 595 -16.19 22.80 34.63
CA GLY A 595 -16.88 21.95 35.59
C GLY A 595 -16.98 20.50 35.14
N PHE A 596 -17.27 20.24 33.87
CA PHE A 596 -17.29 18.89 33.31
C PHE A 596 -15.89 18.27 33.30
N MET A 597 -14.87 19.03 32.87
CA MET A 597 -13.48 18.57 32.89
C MET A 597 -13.04 18.10 34.29
N LEU A 598 -13.37 18.88 35.33
CA LEU A 598 -13.04 18.52 36.72
C LEU A 598 -13.76 17.24 37.18
N LYS A 599 -14.99 16.98 36.72
CA LYS A 599 -15.68 15.71 36.97
C LYS A 599 -14.97 14.53 36.29
N VAL A 600 -14.49 14.71 35.05
CA VAL A 600 -13.72 13.67 34.34
C VAL A 600 -12.41 13.40 35.08
N LEU A 601 -11.69 14.45 35.51
CA LEU A 601 -10.49 14.35 36.32
C LEU A 601 -10.73 13.57 37.62
N GLU A 602 -11.78 13.94 38.36
CA GLU A 602 -12.17 13.25 39.59
C GLU A 602 -12.46 11.77 39.31
N HIS A 603 -13.24 11.48 38.26
CA HIS A 603 -13.55 10.10 37.90
C HIS A 603 -12.29 9.28 37.57
N ILE A 604 -11.32 9.83 36.84
CA ILE A 604 -10.05 9.13 36.55
C ILE A 604 -9.23 8.89 37.84
N LEU A 605 -9.17 9.87 38.74
CA LEU A 605 -8.40 9.76 39.99
C LEU A 605 -9.06 8.82 41.02
N MET A 606 -10.38 8.70 41.00
CA MET A 606 -11.15 7.92 41.97
C MET A 606 -11.54 6.51 41.47
N SER A 607 -11.63 6.29 40.16
CA SER A 607 -12.02 4.99 39.58
C SER A 607 -10.83 4.04 39.53
N GLN A 608 -10.66 3.25 40.59
CA GLN A 608 -9.65 2.18 40.63
C GLN A 608 -10.31 0.80 40.71
N PRO A 609 -10.36 0.04 39.61
CA PRO A 609 -10.79 -1.35 39.65
C PRO A 609 -9.82 -2.19 40.49
N VAL A 610 -10.35 -3.20 41.17
CA VAL A 610 -9.58 -4.13 41.99
C VAL A 610 -9.00 -5.23 41.10
N GLU A 611 -7.72 -5.55 41.25
CA GLU A 611 -7.12 -6.70 40.57
C GLU A 611 -7.59 -8.01 41.21
N HIS A 612 -7.78 -9.04 40.39
CA HIS A 612 -8.11 -10.41 40.82
C HIS A 612 -6.94 -11.34 40.42
N PRO A 613 -5.93 -11.55 41.27
CA PRO A 613 -4.71 -12.29 40.92
C PRO A 613 -4.98 -13.71 40.40
N GLU A 614 -6.05 -14.34 40.87
CA GLU A 614 -6.58 -15.63 40.40
C GLU A 614 -7.04 -15.63 38.92
N HIS A 615 -7.34 -14.47 38.34
CA HIS A 615 -7.83 -14.30 36.97
C HIS A 615 -6.89 -13.38 36.17
N ALA A 616 -5.88 -13.99 35.54
CA ALA A 616 -4.79 -13.28 34.87
C ALA A 616 -5.26 -12.30 33.78
N ALA A 617 -6.15 -12.75 32.86
CA ALA A 617 -6.63 -11.93 31.74
C ALA A 617 -7.40 -10.67 32.20
N TYR A 618 -8.21 -10.82 33.26
CA TYR A 618 -8.91 -9.68 33.87
C TYR A 618 -7.94 -8.71 34.54
N SER A 619 -7.01 -9.22 35.35
CA SER A 619 -6.02 -8.39 36.05
C SER A 619 -5.09 -7.63 35.09
N GLU A 620 -4.75 -8.24 33.94
CA GLU A 620 -4.02 -7.57 32.87
C GLU A 620 -4.82 -6.41 32.27
N ALA A 621 -6.11 -6.63 31.97
CA ALA A 621 -6.99 -5.57 31.48
C ALA A 621 -7.20 -4.42 32.49
N VAL A 622 -7.20 -4.71 33.79
CA VAL A 622 -7.23 -3.69 34.86
C VAL A 622 -5.94 -2.85 34.87
N LYS A 623 -4.77 -3.48 34.71
CA LYS A 623 -3.49 -2.77 34.61
C LYS A 623 -3.42 -1.89 33.36
N GLU A 624 -3.91 -2.39 32.22
CA GLU A 624 -4.04 -1.60 30.99
C GLU A 624 -4.91 -0.35 31.21
N LEU A 625 -6.09 -0.51 31.83
CA LEU A 625 -6.98 0.59 32.17
C LEU A 625 -6.30 1.65 33.07
N GLN A 626 -5.51 1.22 34.06
CA GLN A 626 -4.78 2.15 34.93
C GLN A 626 -3.69 2.93 34.16
N VAL A 627 -2.97 2.26 33.26
CA VAL A 627 -1.95 2.91 32.41
C VAL A 627 -2.64 3.93 31.50
N ASP A 628 -3.72 3.54 30.83
CA ASP A 628 -4.49 4.44 29.96
C ASP A 628 -5.07 5.62 30.75
N GLY A 629 -5.55 5.41 31.98
CA GLY A 629 -6.00 6.50 32.85
C GLY A 629 -4.93 7.56 33.06
N THR A 630 -3.67 7.17 33.30
CA THR A 630 -2.57 8.14 33.42
C THR A 630 -2.24 8.85 32.11
N TYR A 631 -2.43 8.19 30.97
CA TYR A 631 -2.26 8.79 29.65
C TYR A 631 -3.37 9.82 29.37
N GLU A 632 -4.62 9.51 29.74
CA GLU A 632 -5.75 10.43 29.63
C GLU A 632 -5.57 11.68 30.52
N LEU A 633 -5.00 11.54 31.72
CA LEU A 633 -4.60 12.68 32.55
C LEU A 633 -3.58 13.59 31.83
N GLN A 634 -2.62 12.99 31.14
CA GLN A 634 -1.60 13.73 30.38
C GLN A 634 -2.20 14.50 29.20
N ILE A 635 -3.24 13.96 28.55
CA ILE A 635 -4.00 14.67 27.50
C ILE A 635 -4.72 15.88 28.11
N LEU A 636 -5.42 15.71 29.24
CA LEU A 636 -6.08 16.80 29.95
C LEU A 636 -5.10 17.91 30.32
N ALA A 637 -3.96 17.57 30.93
CA ALA A 637 -2.91 18.54 31.28
C ALA A 637 -2.35 19.29 30.07
N SER A 638 -2.26 18.63 28.92
CA SER A 638 -1.73 19.25 27.70
C SER A 638 -2.72 20.18 27.01
N LYS A 639 -4.04 19.90 27.12
CA LYS A 639 -5.11 20.59 26.38
C LYS A 639 -5.86 21.64 27.21
N MET A 640 -5.97 21.45 28.53
CA MET A 640 -6.71 22.32 29.45
C MET A 640 -5.88 22.69 30.71
N PRO A 641 -4.65 23.19 30.54
CA PRO A 641 -3.73 23.40 31.67
C PRO A 641 -4.18 24.53 32.61
N ASP A 642 -4.80 25.60 32.09
CA ASP A 642 -5.17 26.76 32.91
C ASP A 642 -6.27 26.41 33.92
N GLN A 643 -7.28 25.65 33.51
CA GLN A 643 -8.35 25.21 34.40
C GLN A 643 -7.85 24.23 35.47
N LEU A 644 -6.86 23.40 35.12
CA LEU A 644 -6.20 22.50 36.08
C LEU A 644 -5.28 23.26 37.04
N LEU A 645 -4.71 24.39 36.61
CA LEU A 645 -3.87 25.24 37.44
C LEU A 645 -4.68 25.84 38.61
N ASP A 646 -5.94 26.22 38.37
CA ASP A 646 -6.83 26.80 39.40
C ASP A 646 -7.05 25.87 40.61
N VAL A 647 -6.97 24.55 40.40
CA VAL A 647 -7.12 23.52 41.44
C VAL A 647 -5.82 22.76 41.72
N TYR A 648 -4.67 23.28 41.27
CA TYR A 648 -3.39 22.57 41.29
C TYR A 648 -3.00 22.04 42.67
N GLU A 649 -3.17 22.84 43.73
CA GLU A 649 -2.78 22.45 45.09
C GLU A 649 -3.55 21.21 45.59
N GLN A 650 -4.84 21.10 45.22
CA GLN A 650 -5.68 19.95 45.57
C GLN A 650 -5.24 18.70 44.78
N ILE A 651 -4.96 18.88 43.49
CA ILE A 651 -4.45 17.81 42.63
C ILE A 651 -3.10 17.32 43.14
N GLU A 652 -2.18 18.23 43.46
CA GLU A 652 -0.85 17.91 43.98
C GLU A 652 -0.94 17.15 45.30
N ALA A 653 -1.80 17.59 46.23
CA ALA A 653 -2.04 16.89 47.49
C ALA A 653 -2.57 15.47 47.25
N LYS A 654 -3.53 15.30 46.33
CA LYS A 654 -4.09 13.98 46.01
C LYS A 654 -3.07 13.07 45.34
N VAL A 655 -2.27 13.59 44.40
CA VAL A 655 -1.19 12.85 43.76
C VAL A 655 -0.15 12.40 44.79
N LYS A 656 0.22 13.28 45.73
CA LYS A 656 1.14 12.93 46.84
C LYS A 656 0.55 11.84 47.74
N GLU A 657 -0.75 11.87 48.03
CA GLU A 657 -1.46 10.81 48.76
C GLU A 657 -1.40 9.46 48.02
N ILE A 658 -1.68 9.46 46.71
CA ILE A 658 -1.64 8.25 45.87
C ILE A 658 -0.20 7.69 45.82
N ILE A 659 0.81 8.54 45.64
CA ILE A 659 2.22 8.10 45.64
C ILE A 659 2.63 7.57 47.03
N ALA A 660 2.23 8.24 48.11
CA ALA A 660 2.54 7.84 49.48
C ALA A 660 1.87 6.53 49.90
N SER A 661 0.81 6.09 49.20
CA SER A 661 0.14 4.80 49.45
C SER A 661 1.06 3.59 49.25
N GLY A 662 2.19 3.75 48.54
CA GLY A 662 3.15 2.67 48.25
C GLY A 662 2.66 1.62 47.26
N LYS A 663 1.44 1.76 46.72
CA LYS A 663 0.84 0.80 45.78
C LYS A 663 1.24 1.01 44.32
N LEU A 664 1.86 2.16 44.00
CA LEU A 664 2.29 2.50 42.65
C LEU A 664 3.68 1.97 42.35
N ASP A 665 3.88 1.47 41.12
CA ASP A 665 5.20 1.18 40.59
C ASP A 665 5.90 2.48 40.14
N SER A 666 7.22 2.41 39.95
CA SER A 666 8.06 3.54 39.52
C SER A 666 7.54 4.21 38.25
N LYS A 667 7.01 3.45 37.28
CA LYS A 667 6.46 4.00 36.02
C LYS A 667 5.27 4.92 36.30
N ARG A 668 4.27 4.46 37.06
CA ARG A 668 3.09 5.28 37.40
C ARG A 668 3.45 6.49 38.26
N GLN A 669 4.40 6.36 39.17
CA GLN A 669 4.90 7.50 39.95
C GLN A 669 5.43 8.63 39.05
N VAL A 670 6.25 8.28 38.05
CA VAL A 670 6.75 9.25 37.07
C VAL A 670 5.62 9.85 36.25
N SER A 671 4.63 9.06 35.81
CA SER A 671 3.47 9.56 35.05
C SER A 671 2.67 10.62 35.80
N TYR A 672 2.45 10.44 37.11
CA TYR A 672 1.78 11.45 37.92
C TYR A 672 2.62 12.72 38.12
N GLN A 673 3.93 12.57 38.27
CA GLN A 673 4.84 13.72 38.36
C GLN A 673 4.89 14.50 37.04
N THR A 674 4.90 13.81 35.90
CA THR A 674 4.86 14.46 34.58
C THR A 674 3.52 15.11 34.28
N PHE A 675 2.42 14.55 34.78
CA PHE A 675 1.10 15.18 34.74
C PHE A 675 1.12 16.54 35.45
N LEU A 676 1.61 16.59 36.71
CA LEU A 676 1.76 17.83 37.48
C LEU A 676 2.71 18.83 36.80
N PHE A 677 3.83 18.35 36.25
CA PHE A 677 4.77 19.17 35.49
C PHE A 677 4.11 19.81 34.26
N THR A 678 3.32 19.04 33.52
CA THR A 678 2.69 19.48 32.28
C THR A 678 1.66 20.58 32.51
N ILE A 679 0.89 20.51 33.61
CA ILE A 679 -0.04 21.58 33.99
C ILE A 679 0.70 22.91 34.11
N ILE A 680 1.79 22.97 34.90
CA ILE A 680 2.58 24.18 35.08
C ILE A 680 3.25 24.63 33.78
N HIS A 681 3.79 23.67 33.02
CA HIS A 681 4.52 23.94 31.79
C HIS A 681 3.65 24.56 30.71
N ARG A 682 2.39 24.12 30.59
CA ARG A 682 1.47 24.52 29.53
C ARG A 682 0.52 25.65 29.91
N ALA A 683 0.34 25.94 31.20
CA ALA A 683 -0.56 27.01 31.64
C ALA A 683 -0.07 28.39 31.19
N ALA A 684 -0.98 29.22 30.69
CA ALA A 684 -0.74 30.60 30.26
C ALA A 684 -0.67 31.57 31.45
N ASN A 685 -1.45 31.32 32.51
CA ASN A 685 -1.65 32.26 33.63
C ASN A 685 -0.53 32.25 34.69
N VAL A 686 0.69 31.83 34.34
CA VAL A 686 1.86 31.81 35.24
C VAL A 686 2.95 32.70 34.67
N THR A 687 3.54 33.57 35.50
CA THR A 687 4.69 34.38 35.07
C THR A 687 5.88 33.50 34.71
N PRO A 688 6.69 33.85 33.69
CA PRO A 688 7.81 33.01 33.25
C PRO A 688 8.79 32.63 34.36
N GLU A 689 9.07 33.56 35.29
CA GLU A 689 10.00 33.34 36.40
C GLU A 689 9.46 32.30 37.40
N VAL A 690 8.19 32.42 37.79
CA VAL A 690 7.53 31.48 38.71
C VAL A 690 7.36 30.12 38.03
N ARG A 691 7.02 30.10 36.75
CA ARG A 691 6.92 28.87 35.95
C ARG A 691 8.27 28.15 35.96
N LEU A 692 9.34 28.84 35.61
CA LEU A 692 10.69 28.27 35.59
C LEU A 692 11.10 27.75 36.97
N GLN A 693 10.89 28.51 38.04
CA GLN A 693 11.24 28.11 39.41
C GLN A 693 10.50 26.84 39.84
N LYS A 694 9.19 26.74 39.58
CA LYS A 694 8.41 25.54 39.92
C LYS A 694 8.85 24.33 39.10
N LEU A 695 9.11 24.50 37.80
CA LEU A 695 9.54 23.41 36.92
C LEU A 695 10.97 22.93 37.25
N GLN A 696 11.86 23.81 37.70
CA GLN A 696 13.21 23.44 38.17
C GLN A 696 13.15 22.40 39.29
N GLY A 697 12.21 22.52 40.23
CA GLY A 697 12.03 21.55 41.31
C GLY A 697 11.77 20.11 40.84
N PHE A 698 11.19 19.91 39.66
CA PHE A 698 10.99 18.58 39.06
C PHE A 698 12.25 18.06 38.34
N ILE A 699 13.05 18.96 37.75
CA ILE A 699 14.19 18.59 36.91
C ILE A 699 15.50 18.50 37.70
N ASP A 700 15.66 19.24 38.79
CA ASP A 700 16.86 19.18 39.63
C ASP A 700 17.17 17.76 40.12
N PRO A 701 16.19 16.96 40.62
CA PRO A 701 16.43 15.56 40.95
C PRO A 701 16.92 14.73 39.75
N VAL A 702 16.38 14.99 38.54
CA VAL A 702 16.81 14.29 37.32
C VAL A 702 18.26 14.63 37.00
N GLN A 703 18.65 15.90 37.10
CA GLN A 703 20.04 16.31 36.90
C GLN A 703 20.99 15.68 37.90
N GLN A 704 20.61 15.59 39.19
CA GLN A 704 21.43 14.96 40.22
C GLN A 704 21.70 13.48 39.94
N LEU A 705 20.75 12.76 39.34
CA LEU A 705 20.97 11.36 38.95
C LEU A 705 22.07 11.22 37.88
N TRP A 706 22.18 12.19 36.96
CA TRP A 706 23.23 12.21 35.93
C TRP A 706 24.59 12.68 36.44
N LEU A 707 24.62 13.50 37.51
CA LEU A 707 25.85 13.97 38.16
C LEU A 707 26.46 12.95 39.12
N ASN A 708 25.84 11.77 39.29
CA ASN A 708 26.36 10.71 40.17
C ASN A 708 27.70 10.18 39.63
N PRO A 709 28.84 10.36 40.33
CA PRO A 709 30.15 9.90 39.84
C PRO A 709 30.25 8.38 39.70
N ALA A 710 29.47 7.62 40.47
CA ALA A 710 29.42 6.17 40.36
C ALA A 710 28.80 5.73 39.02
N LEU A 711 27.87 6.52 38.48
CA LEU A 711 27.26 6.26 37.18
C LEU A 711 28.28 6.44 36.06
N GLU A 712 28.96 7.59 36.04
CA GLU A 712 30.00 7.92 35.05
C GLU A 712 31.12 6.87 35.04
N THR A 713 31.60 6.49 36.23
CA THR A 713 32.64 5.46 36.37
C THR A 713 32.17 4.13 35.79
N SER A 714 30.94 3.71 36.10
CA SER A 714 30.38 2.44 35.63
C SER A 714 30.23 2.40 34.12
N ILE A 715 29.73 3.46 33.48
CA ILE A 715 29.48 3.45 32.03
C ILE A 715 30.69 3.89 31.18
N SER A 716 31.83 4.19 31.79
CA SER A 716 33.06 4.54 31.07
C SER A 716 33.62 3.37 30.23
N THR A 717 33.25 2.13 30.58
CA THR A 717 33.68 0.90 29.89
C THR A 717 32.50 -0.04 29.69
N PHE A 718 32.58 -0.90 28.67
CA PHE A 718 31.54 -1.90 28.40
C PHE A 718 31.33 -2.90 29.56
N PRO A 719 32.36 -3.48 30.19
CA PRO A 719 32.17 -4.34 31.37
C PRO A 719 31.49 -3.63 32.53
N GLY A 720 31.84 -2.37 32.81
CA GLY A 720 31.18 -1.59 33.85
C GLY A 720 29.70 -1.31 33.56
N PHE A 721 29.32 -1.14 32.29
CA PHE A 721 27.91 -1.07 31.88
C PHE A 721 27.18 -2.39 32.14
N CYS A 722 27.82 -3.53 31.83
CA CYS A 722 27.27 -4.85 32.16
C CYS A 722 27.11 -5.04 33.68
N ASP A 723 28.09 -4.62 34.48
CA ASP A 723 28.03 -4.67 35.93
C ASP A 723 26.92 -3.76 36.49
N LEU A 724 26.72 -2.57 35.92
CA LEU A 724 25.66 -1.63 36.30
C LEU A 724 24.28 -2.26 36.13
N LEU A 725 24.05 -2.93 35.01
CA LEU A 725 22.77 -3.61 34.72
C LEU A 725 22.63 -4.98 35.40
N GLY A 726 23.70 -5.57 35.94
CA GLY A 726 23.70 -6.93 36.48
C GLY A 726 23.85 -8.03 35.42
N LEU A 727 24.27 -7.67 34.20
CA LEU A 727 24.46 -8.57 33.07
C LEU A 727 25.71 -9.46 33.20
N ASN A 728 26.67 -9.09 34.04
CA ASN A 728 27.86 -9.90 34.30
C ASN A 728 27.53 -11.29 34.91
N LYS A 729 26.52 -11.36 35.78
CA LYS A 729 26.03 -12.60 36.39
C LYS A 729 25.35 -13.52 35.37
N VAL A 730 24.79 -12.95 34.30
CA VAL A 730 24.11 -13.71 33.24
C VAL A 730 25.07 -14.69 32.57
N GLN A 731 26.28 -14.24 32.18
CA GLN A 731 27.26 -15.11 31.51
C GLN A 731 27.68 -16.28 32.41
N GLN A 732 27.87 -16.01 33.70
CA GLN A 732 28.22 -17.04 34.69
C GLN A 732 27.09 -18.07 34.83
N TYR A 733 25.85 -17.59 34.96
CA TYR A 733 24.66 -18.44 35.05
C TYR A 733 24.45 -19.32 33.82
N LEU A 734 24.55 -18.74 32.61
CA LEU A 734 24.41 -19.49 31.35
C LEU A 734 25.45 -20.60 31.23
N THR A 735 26.67 -20.34 31.68
CA THR A 735 27.79 -21.30 31.63
C THR A 735 27.62 -22.41 32.67
N SER A 736 27.30 -22.07 33.92
CA SER A 736 27.16 -23.04 35.01
C SER A 736 26.01 -24.02 34.78
N HIS A 737 24.91 -23.54 34.17
CA HIS A 737 23.71 -24.33 33.88
C HIS A 737 23.69 -24.95 32.48
N ARG A 738 24.78 -24.82 31.71
CA ARG A 738 24.95 -25.39 30.36
C ARG A 738 23.76 -25.14 29.44
N VAL A 739 23.24 -23.92 29.41
CA VAL A 739 21.95 -23.59 28.77
C VAL A 739 21.86 -23.98 27.28
N HIS A 740 22.98 -24.07 26.58
CA HIS A 740 23.05 -24.60 25.21
C HIS A 740 22.59 -26.06 25.04
N GLU A 741 22.61 -26.88 26.09
CA GLU A 741 22.09 -28.27 26.08
C GLU A 741 20.55 -28.32 26.22
N ILE A 742 19.90 -27.21 26.57
CA ILE A 742 18.45 -27.13 26.77
C ILE A 742 17.75 -26.96 25.43
N GLN A 743 16.96 -27.97 25.04
CA GLN A 743 16.22 -27.95 23.78
C GLN A 743 15.07 -26.93 23.80
N ASN A 744 14.14 -27.03 24.77
CA ASN A 744 12.94 -26.20 24.85
C ASN A 744 12.98 -25.20 26.02
N TRP A 745 13.33 -23.95 25.72
CA TRP A 745 13.40 -22.87 26.71
C TRP A 745 12.05 -22.48 27.30
N ALA A 746 10.97 -22.61 26.53
CA ALA A 746 9.63 -22.22 26.97
C ALA A 746 9.06 -23.17 28.06
N GLN A 747 9.58 -24.41 28.14
CA GLN A 747 9.15 -25.42 29.13
C GLN A 747 10.13 -25.57 30.30
N TYR A 748 11.34 -25.01 30.20
CA TYR A 748 12.35 -25.11 31.24
C TYR A 748 12.14 -24.05 32.33
N THR A 749 11.64 -24.46 33.50
CA THR A 749 11.41 -23.56 34.64
C THR A 749 12.71 -22.99 35.19
N LEU A 750 12.73 -21.68 35.43
CA LEU A 750 13.87 -20.97 35.99
C LEU A 750 14.01 -21.31 37.48
N ASP A 751 15.23 -21.62 37.92
CA ASP A 751 15.55 -21.90 39.32
C ASP A 751 15.61 -20.60 40.16
N PRO A 752 15.72 -20.68 41.50
CA PRO A 752 15.73 -19.49 42.36
C PRO A 752 16.89 -18.53 42.06
N GLU A 753 18.05 -19.03 41.61
CA GLU A 753 19.18 -18.18 41.22
C GLU A 753 18.85 -17.36 39.97
N GLY A 754 18.33 -18.01 38.92
CA GLY A 754 17.91 -17.30 37.70
C GLY A 754 16.80 -16.29 37.96
N GLN A 755 15.81 -16.62 38.81
CA GLN A 755 14.73 -15.70 39.21
C GLN A 755 15.27 -14.48 39.97
N ALA A 756 16.26 -14.68 40.84
CA ALA A 756 16.92 -13.59 41.55
C ALA A 756 17.68 -12.66 40.59
N ILE A 757 18.41 -13.22 39.60
CA ILE A 757 19.07 -12.43 38.56
C ILE A 757 18.03 -11.65 37.75
N GLN A 758 16.92 -12.29 37.35
CA GLN A 758 15.84 -11.64 36.61
C GLN A 758 15.26 -10.44 37.37
N ALA A 759 15.00 -10.60 38.68
CA ALA A 759 14.52 -9.52 39.53
C ALA A 759 15.55 -8.40 39.69
N GLU A 760 16.84 -8.74 39.84
CA GLU A 760 17.94 -7.78 39.95
C GLU A 760 18.11 -6.95 38.65
N LEU A 761 17.99 -7.57 37.47
CA LEU A 761 17.99 -6.87 36.18
C LEU A 761 16.87 -5.82 36.12
N GLU A 762 15.64 -6.20 36.49
CA GLU A 762 14.49 -5.29 36.51
C GLU A 762 14.68 -4.14 37.52
N GLU A 763 15.21 -4.42 38.71
CA GLU A 763 15.45 -3.41 39.75
C GLU A 763 16.53 -2.40 39.34
N ARG A 764 17.67 -2.89 38.85
CA ARG A 764 18.78 -2.04 38.38
C ARG A 764 18.37 -1.17 37.19
N LEU A 765 17.58 -1.73 36.27
CA LEU A 765 17.03 -0.97 35.15
C LEU A 765 16.11 0.17 35.62
N LYS A 766 15.28 -0.07 36.66
CA LYS A 766 14.39 0.95 37.24
C LYS A 766 15.18 2.09 37.91
N ALA A 767 16.39 1.83 38.39
CA ALA A 767 17.23 2.83 39.05
C ALA A 767 17.96 3.79 38.09
N LEU A 768 17.97 3.50 36.78
CA LEU A 768 18.65 4.34 35.79
C LEU A 768 17.93 5.69 35.58
N PRO A 769 18.66 6.78 35.29
CA PRO A 769 18.07 8.10 35.05
C PRO A 769 17.28 8.21 33.74
N LEU A 770 17.27 7.19 32.90
CA LEU A 770 16.74 7.24 31.54
C LEU A 770 15.22 7.45 31.50
N ARG A 771 14.45 6.74 32.34
CA ARG A 771 12.97 6.83 32.32
C ARG A 771 12.48 8.22 32.70
N THR A 772 12.98 8.76 33.81
CA THR A 772 12.62 10.10 34.29
C THR A 772 13.04 11.17 33.28
N THR A 773 14.26 11.07 32.75
CA THR A 773 14.77 11.99 31.71
C THR A 773 13.88 11.97 30.48
N LYS A 774 13.55 10.78 29.95
CA LYS A 774 12.65 10.61 28.81
C LYS A 774 11.30 11.28 29.07
N SER A 775 10.64 10.98 30.18
CA SER A 775 9.28 11.47 30.44
C SER A 775 9.21 13.00 30.59
N PHE A 776 10.11 13.61 31.37
CA PHE A 776 10.09 15.07 31.55
C PHE A 776 10.51 15.84 30.29
N LEU A 777 11.49 15.32 29.54
CA LEU A 777 11.94 15.94 28.30
C LEU A 777 10.87 15.82 27.20
N ALA A 778 10.17 14.69 27.12
CA ALA A 778 9.02 14.51 26.25
C ALA A 778 7.92 15.54 26.56
N CYS A 779 7.54 15.71 27.82
CA CYS A 779 6.54 16.73 28.21
C CYS A 779 6.98 18.16 27.85
N SER A 780 8.29 18.42 27.94
CA SER A 780 8.90 19.72 27.64
C SER A 780 8.97 20.04 26.14
N THR A 781 8.98 19.04 25.26
CA THR A 781 9.28 19.25 23.83
C THR A 781 8.20 18.75 22.89
N GLU A 782 7.50 17.67 23.22
CA GLU A 782 6.47 17.09 22.37
C GLU A 782 5.25 17.98 22.24
N LYS A 783 4.72 18.14 21.02
CA LYS A 783 3.53 18.96 20.73
C LYS A 783 3.63 20.38 21.32
N VAL A 784 4.82 20.95 21.38
CA VAL A 784 5.05 22.36 21.74
C VAL A 784 5.35 23.14 20.46
N GLU A 785 4.66 24.26 20.27
CA GLU A 785 4.89 25.20 19.16
C GLU A 785 6.15 26.04 19.42
N LYS A 786 7.00 26.24 18.41
CA LYS A 786 8.34 26.86 18.56
C LYS A 786 8.29 28.33 19.00
N ASP A 787 7.19 29.01 18.75
CA ASP A 787 6.93 30.42 19.10
C ASP A 787 6.26 30.58 20.47
N SER A 788 5.80 29.47 21.08
CA SER A 788 5.12 29.50 22.39
C SER A 788 6.06 29.80 23.56
N GLU A 789 5.51 30.38 24.62
CA GLU A 789 6.27 30.63 25.86
C GLU A 789 6.71 29.32 26.54
N ALA A 790 5.89 28.27 26.44
CA ALA A 790 6.25 26.93 26.92
C ALA A 790 7.54 26.41 26.26
N TYR A 791 7.74 26.69 24.98
CA TYR A 791 8.97 26.31 24.26
C TYR A 791 10.20 27.07 24.77
N ARG A 792 10.07 28.38 24.97
CA ARG A 792 11.16 29.21 25.52
C ARG A 792 11.57 28.73 26.91
N VAL A 793 10.60 28.42 27.76
CA VAL A 793 10.85 27.87 29.10
C VAL A 793 11.52 26.51 29.01
N SER A 794 11.11 25.63 28.09
CA SER A 794 11.79 24.34 27.86
C SER A 794 13.26 24.52 27.47
N ARG A 795 13.55 25.46 26.56
CA ARG A 795 14.93 25.77 26.17
C ARG A 795 15.74 26.23 27.37
N MET A 796 15.24 27.18 28.15
CA MET A 796 15.91 27.65 29.37
C MET A 796 16.13 26.54 30.41
N LEU A 797 15.13 25.67 30.59
CA LEU A 797 15.17 24.57 31.54
C LEU A 797 16.22 23.52 31.17
N TRP A 798 16.36 23.20 29.88
CA TRP A 798 17.22 22.10 29.45
C TRP A 798 18.61 22.53 28.96
N ARG A 799 18.80 23.80 28.55
CA ARG A 799 20.07 24.30 27.98
C ARG A 799 21.32 23.95 28.78
N GLU A 800 21.35 24.26 30.07
CA GLU A 800 22.50 24.00 30.94
C GLU A 800 22.62 22.51 31.36
N ARG A 801 21.57 21.71 31.11
CA ARG A 801 21.50 20.29 31.48
C ARG A 801 21.90 19.37 30.33
N LEU A 802 21.74 19.82 29.08
CA LEU A 802 22.21 19.09 27.89
C LEU A 802 23.68 18.65 27.99
N PRO A 803 24.67 19.52 28.28
CA PRO A 803 26.07 19.12 28.35
C PRO A 803 26.38 18.15 29.51
N VAL A 804 25.53 18.11 30.55
CA VAL A 804 25.64 17.16 31.67
C VAL A 804 25.14 15.78 31.28
N ILE A 805 24.03 15.71 30.54
CA ILE A 805 23.36 14.45 30.20
C ILE A 805 24.00 13.77 28.98
N LEU A 806 24.32 14.56 27.95
CA LEU A 806 24.64 14.07 26.61
C LEU A 806 25.86 13.12 26.57
N PRO A 807 26.99 13.38 27.24
CA PRO A 807 28.15 12.47 27.17
C PRO A 807 27.83 11.07 27.69
N ASN A 808 27.18 10.99 28.85
CA ASN A 808 26.80 9.73 29.49
C ASN A 808 25.67 9.03 28.71
N LEU A 809 24.75 9.79 28.11
CA LEU A 809 23.71 9.25 27.22
C LEU A 809 24.30 8.58 25.97
N LEU A 810 25.32 9.20 25.36
CA LEU A 810 26.01 8.64 24.19
C LEU A 810 26.80 7.37 24.53
N GLN A 811 27.37 7.28 25.75
CA GLN A 811 28.00 6.06 26.28
C GLN A 811 26.96 4.94 26.48
N PHE A 812 25.81 5.24 27.10
CA PHE A 812 24.72 4.27 27.24
C PHE A 812 24.26 3.70 25.90
N LEU A 813 24.08 4.57 24.90
CA LEU A 813 23.67 4.15 23.57
C LEU A 813 24.74 3.25 22.93
N ASN A 814 26.00 3.68 22.96
CA ASN A 814 27.12 2.92 22.42
C ASN A 814 27.21 1.51 23.03
N HIS A 815 27.20 1.41 24.36
CA HIS A 815 27.25 0.11 25.05
C HIS A 815 26.02 -0.77 24.79
N SER A 816 24.84 -0.17 24.61
CA SER A 816 23.62 -0.92 24.27
C SER A 816 23.69 -1.55 22.87
N HIS A 817 24.36 -0.90 21.92
CA HIS A 817 24.63 -1.46 20.59
C HIS A 817 25.74 -2.50 20.66
N ALA A 818 26.85 -2.17 21.33
CA ALA A 818 27.98 -3.06 21.53
C ALA A 818 27.59 -4.40 22.19
N PHE A 819 26.53 -4.43 23.02
CA PHE A 819 26.01 -5.69 23.59
C PHE A 819 25.54 -6.71 22.54
N HIS A 820 25.15 -6.25 21.34
CA HIS A 820 24.77 -7.11 20.23
C HIS A 820 25.96 -7.57 19.40
N ASN A 821 27.15 -6.99 19.62
CA ASN A 821 28.36 -7.40 18.93
C ASN A 821 28.88 -8.72 19.52
N PRO A 822 28.97 -9.81 18.72
CA PRO A 822 29.44 -11.11 19.20
C PRO A 822 30.85 -11.06 19.82
N SER A 823 31.72 -10.12 19.40
CA SER A 823 33.07 -10.01 19.96
C SER A 823 33.08 -9.67 21.46
N ASN A 824 32.01 -9.05 21.96
CA ASN A 824 31.87 -8.68 23.37
C ASN A 824 31.37 -9.82 24.26
N TRP A 825 31.08 -11.00 23.68
CA TRP A 825 30.70 -12.23 24.37
C TRP A 825 31.83 -13.27 24.45
N ALA A 826 33.08 -12.84 24.33
CA ALA A 826 34.26 -13.72 24.35
C ALA A 826 34.44 -14.55 25.65
N GLY A 827 33.73 -14.20 26.73
CA GLY A 827 33.72 -14.98 27.97
C GLY A 827 32.94 -16.30 27.91
N LEU A 828 32.11 -16.52 26.88
CA LEU A 828 31.37 -17.76 26.68
C LEU A 828 32.22 -18.81 25.94
N PRO A 829 32.13 -20.10 26.33
CA PRO A 829 32.75 -21.20 25.59
C PRO A 829 32.36 -21.20 24.09
N PRO A 830 33.22 -21.68 23.16
CA PRO A 830 32.93 -21.67 21.73
C PRO A 830 31.60 -22.34 21.34
N GLU A 831 31.23 -23.41 22.05
CA GLU A 831 29.97 -24.14 21.87
C GLU A 831 28.71 -23.32 22.25
N MET A 832 28.85 -22.30 23.10
CA MET A 832 27.77 -21.43 23.55
C MET A 832 27.67 -20.12 22.75
N GLN A 833 28.62 -19.83 21.86
CA GLN A 833 28.61 -18.57 21.08
C GLN A 833 27.35 -18.43 20.21
N GLY A 834 26.86 -19.53 19.63
CA GLY A 834 25.60 -19.55 18.87
C GLY A 834 24.36 -19.22 19.71
N LEU A 835 24.43 -19.40 21.04
CA LEU A 835 23.34 -19.12 21.98
C LEU A 835 23.02 -17.62 22.06
N VAL A 836 24.03 -16.77 21.89
CA VAL A 836 23.89 -15.31 21.99
C VAL A 836 22.87 -14.81 20.97
N SER A 837 22.90 -15.33 19.75
CA SER A 837 21.91 -14.99 18.72
C SER A 837 20.49 -15.33 19.20
N ARG A 838 20.28 -16.52 19.79
CA ARG A 838 18.97 -16.95 20.30
C ARG A 838 18.44 -16.06 21.44
N ILE A 839 19.33 -15.61 22.34
CA ILE A 839 18.96 -14.67 23.43
C ILE A 839 18.50 -13.33 22.86
N LEU A 840 19.25 -12.81 21.89
CA LEU A 840 19.06 -11.47 21.33
C LEU A 840 17.98 -11.40 20.24
N THR A 841 17.49 -12.55 19.75
CA THR A 841 16.38 -12.57 18.79
C THR A 841 15.10 -12.02 19.42
N ASP A 842 14.57 -10.95 18.84
CA ASP A 842 13.29 -10.38 19.22
C ASP A 842 12.14 -11.30 18.81
N ARG A 843 11.18 -11.51 19.72
CA ARG A 843 9.93 -12.21 19.43
C ARG A 843 8.87 -11.18 19.08
N PHE A 844 8.24 -11.34 17.92
CA PHE A 844 7.12 -10.50 17.50
C PHE A 844 6.08 -11.34 16.76
N TRP A 845 4.84 -10.86 16.78
CA TRP A 845 3.75 -11.44 16.02
C TRP A 845 3.59 -10.70 14.71
N GLN A 846 3.47 -11.44 13.60
CA GLN A 846 3.16 -10.87 12.31
C GLN A 846 1.95 -11.56 11.69
N ALA A 847 0.97 -10.74 11.30
CA ALA A 847 -0.24 -11.22 10.64
C ALA A 847 0.10 -12.02 9.38
N GLY A 848 -0.48 -13.22 9.25
CA GLY A 848 -0.29 -14.11 8.10
C GLY A 848 1.02 -14.90 8.08
N ILE A 849 1.90 -14.73 9.07
CA ILE A 849 3.13 -15.53 9.23
C ILE A 849 3.16 -16.25 10.59
N SER A 850 2.83 -15.53 11.66
CA SER A 850 2.79 -16.09 13.01
C SER A 850 1.52 -16.92 13.24
N GLU A 851 1.66 -18.00 14.01
CA GLU A 851 0.52 -18.84 14.40
C GLU A 851 -0.34 -18.22 15.50
N GLY A 852 -1.66 -18.36 15.36
CA GLY A 852 -2.67 -17.83 16.29
C GLY A 852 -2.85 -16.31 16.20
N THR A 853 -3.71 -15.78 17.06
CA THR A 853 -3.96 -14.33 17.10
C THR A 853 -2.81 -13.57 17.76
N LYS A 854 -2.79 -12.25 17.57
CA LYS A 854 -1.86 -11.35 18.27
C LYS A 854 -1.98 -11.53 19.78
N ASP A 855 -3.21 -11.56 20.30
CA ASP A 855 -3.47 -11.69 21.73
C ASP A 855 -3.00 -13.05 22.27
N ASP A 856 -3.21 -14.15 21.53
CA ASP A 856 -2.68 -15.46 21.92
C ASP A 856 -1.16 -15.45 22.01
N PHE A 857 -0.48 -14.75 21.09
CA PHE A 857 0.96 -14.60 21.12
C PHE A 857 1.43 -13.88 22.39
N TYR A 858 0.81 -12.76 22.76
CA TYR A 858 1.16 -12.05 23.99
C TYR A 858 0.86 -12.88 25.24
N ALA A 859 -0.27 -13.58 25.28
CA ALA A 859 -0.60 -14.49 26.38
C ALA A 859 0.48 -15.59 26.53
N ARG A 860 0.96 -16.15 25.41
CA ARG A 860 2.08 -17.12 25.43
C ARG A 860 3.39 -16.50 25.91
N VAL A 861 3.71 -15.27 25.48
CA VAL A 861 4.92 -14.56 25.94
C VAL A 861 4.86 -14.31 27.45
N SER A 862 3.75 -13.75 27.94
CA SER A 862 3.50 -13.50 29.36
C SER A 862 3.55 -14.80 30.19
N GLY A 863 3.01 -15.90 29.66
CA GLY A 863 3.07 -17.22 30.29
C GLY A 863 4.48 -17.81 30.45
N THR A 864 5.46 -17.36 29.64
CA THR A 864 6.85 -17.82 29.72
C THR A 864 7.72 -17.03 30.70
N LYS A 865 7.17 -16.08 31.47
CA LYS A 865 7.96 -15.18 32.33
C LYS A 865 8.90 -15.90 33.30
N THR A 866 8.50 -17.06 33.83
CA THR A 866 9.22 -17.84 34.84
C THR A 866 10.09 -18.97 34.25
N THR A 867 10.31 -18.98 32.94
CA THR A 867 11.09 -20.01 32.24
C THR A 867 12.40 -19.45 31.69
N MET A 868 13.28 -20.30 31.16
CA MET A 868 14.52 -19.86 30.49
C MET A 868 14.24 -18.88 29.34
N GLU A 869 13.11 -19.07 28.65
CA GLU A 869 12.65 -18.15 27.61
C GLU A 869 12.30 -16.77 28.18
N GLY A 870 11.61 -16.72 29.33
CA GLY A 870 11.35 -15.47 30.06
C GLY A 870 12.63 -14.78 30.53
N PHE A 871 13.62 -15.56 30.98
CA PHE A 871 14.93 -15.03 31.38
C PHE A 871 15.67 -14.37 30.21
N ALA A 872 15.72 -15.03 29.05
CA ALA A 872 16.27 -14.46 27.82
C ALA A 872 15.54 -13.17 27.40
N SER A 873 14.21 -13.16 27.52
CA SER A 873 13.39 -11.97 27.26
C SER A 873 13.75 -10.81 28.20
N SER A 874 13.99 -11.07 29.49
CA SER A 874 14.43 -10.04 30.45
C SER A 874 15.81 -9.48 30.14
N ILE A 875 16.77 -10.32 29.71
CA ILE A 875 18.12 -9.88 29.31
C ILE A 875 18.04 -8.94 28.10
N ARG A 876 17.41 -9.41 27.01
CA ARG A 876 17.23 -8.63 25.78
C ARG A 876 16.41 -7.37 26.04
N GLY A 877 15.31 -7.49 26.79
CA GLY A 877 14.41 -6.40 27.16
C GLY A 877 15.10 -5.29 27.95
N SER A 878 16.04 -5.63 28.83
CA SER A 878 16.79 -4.64 29.62
C SER A 878 17.66 -3.75 28.73
N VAL A 879 18.43 -4.35 27.82
CA VAL A 879 19.29 -3.60 26.88
C VAL A 879 18.46 -2.83 25.85
N ARG A 880 17.36 -3.43 25.35
CA ARG A 880 16.40 -2.75 24.49
C ARG A 880 15.83 -1.49 25.14
N THR A 881 15.41 -1.58 26.41
CA THR A 881 14.84 -0.44 27.15
C THR A 881 15.84 0.72 27.25
N VAL A 882 17.12 0.42 27.50
CA VAL A 882 18.18 1.44 27.53
C VAL A 882 18.31 2.11 26.16
N ARG A 883 18.44 1.32 25.09
CA ARG A 883 18.61 1.82 23.71
C ARG A 883 17.44 2.69 23.26
N GLU A 884 16.21 2.23 23.45
CA GLU A 884 14.99 2.94 23.04
C GLU A 884 14.74 4.21 23.86
N ALA A 885 15.11 4.20 25.15
CA ALA A 885 15.11 5.40 25.96
C ALA A 885 16.13 6.43 25.44
N CYS A 886 17.35 5.99 25.08
CA CYS A 886 18.36 6.88 24.50
C CYS A 886 17.88 7.52 23.19
N TYR A 887 17.30 6.72 22.28
CA TYR A 887 16.68 7.22 21.05
C TYR A 887 15.59 8.26 21.30
N SER A 888 14.68 7.98 22.25
CA SER A 888 13.60 8.90 22.61
C SER A 888 14.16 10.22 23.17
N ILE A 889 15.15 10.14 24.06
CA ILE A 889 15.79 11.31 24.67
C ILE A 889 16.51 12.14 23.60
N LEU A 890 17.33 11.52 22.74
CA LEU A 890 18.06 12.22 21.67
C LEU A 890 17.11 12.94 20.72
N TRP A 891 16.01 12.30 20.32
CA TRP A 891 14.99 12.96 19.51
C TRP A 891 14.36 14.16 20.25
N CYS A 892 13.97 14.01 21.51
CA CYS A 892 13.41 15.12 22.27
C CYS A 892 14.43 16.27 22.45
N MET A 893 15.71 15.96 22.68
CA MET A 893 16.79 16.96 22.74
C MET A 893 16.94 17.70 21.41
N SER A 894 16.82 16.98 20.28
CA SER A 894 16.90 17.56 18.95
C SER A 894 15.82 18.63 18.67
N ARG A 895 14.69 18.58 19.39
CA ARG A 895 13.65 19.61 19.30
C ARG A 895 13.99 20.93 19.99
N LEU A 896 15.07 20.99 20.78
CA LEU A 896 15.55 22.21 21.45
C LEU A 896 16.39 23.12 20.51
N ASP A 897 16.39 22.82 19.21
CA ASP A 897 16.94 23.68 18.15
C ASP A 897 18.45 23.93 18.38
N VAL A 898 18.94 25.15 18.19
CA VAL A 898 20.36 25.52 18.35
C VAL A 898 20.96 25.16 19.72
N ASP A 899 20.16 24.95 20.78
CA ASP A 899 20.70 24.51 22.07
C ASP A 899 21.21 23.06 22.01
N PHE A 900 20.74 22.25 21.05
CA PHE A 900 21.25 20.90 20.77
C PHE A 900 22.17 20.90 19.54
N TYR A 901 21.72 21.46 18.42
CA TYR A 901 22.51 21.44 17.17
C TYR A 901 23.72 22.37 17.17
N GLY A 902 23.78 23.33 18.11
CA GLY A 902 24.89 24.29 18.22
C GLY A 902 26.16 23.72 18.86
N PHE A 903 26.14 22.50 19.40
CA PHE A 903 27.34 21.87 19.96
C PHE A 903 28.28 21.42 18.83
N SER A 904 29.34 22.21 18.60
CA SER A 904 30.32 21.99 17.53
C SER A 904 31.01 20.61 17.54
N GLN A 905 31.11 19.97 18.71
CA GLN A 905 31.74 18.65 18.85
C GLN A 905 30.75 17.49 18.77
N LEU A 906 29.44 17.74 18.68
CA LEU A 906 28.42 16.69 18.78
C LEU A 906 28.31 15.74 17.56
N PRO A 907 28.35 16.20 16.30
CA PRO A 907 27.99 15.35 15.16
C PRO A 907 28.84 14.08 15.04
N GLY A 908 30.15 14.16 15.31
CA GLY A 908 31.07 13.01 15.24
C GLY A 908 30.78 11.95 16.30
N PRO A 909 30.87 12.26 17.61
CA PRO A 909 30.52 11.35 18.69
C PRO A 909 29.11 10.78 18.57
N LEU A 910 28.13 11.60 18.17
CA LEU A 910 26.76 11.14 17.93
C LEU A 910 26.69 10.13 16.79
N ALA A 911 27.32 10.41 15.64
CA ALA A 911 27.40 9.47 14.53
C ALA A 911 28.06 8.14 14.97
N ASN A 912 29.14 8.22 15.73
CA ASN A 912 29.82 7.04 16.26
C ASN A 912 28.90 6.22 17.18
N SER A 913 28.28 6.84 18.18
CA SER A 913 27.36 6.15 19.11
C SER A 913 26.12 5.58 18.42
N LEU A 914 25.66 6.17 17.31
CA LEU A 914 24.51 5.66 16.56
C LEU A 914 24.88 4.49 15.63
N PHE A 915 26.10 4.46 15.10
CA PHE A 915 26.42 3.66 13.92
C PHE A 915 27.60 2.70 14.06
N ALA A 916 28.46 2.81 15.08
CA ALA A 916 29.65 1.96 15.23
C ALA A 916 29.32 0.46 15.22
N ASP A 917 28.33 0.04 16.01
CA ASP A 917 27.86 -1.35 16.13
C ASP A 917 26.45 -1.56 15.51
N ALA A 918 25.96 -0.61 14.70
CA ALA A 918 24.60 -0.69 14.15
C ALA A 918 24.38 -1.91 13.23
N HIS A 919 25.43 -2.40 12.57
CA HIS A 919 25.39 -3.61 11.72
C HIS A 919 25.14 -4.90 12.54
N CYS A 920 25.44 -4.90 13.84
CA CYS A 920 25.17 -6.01 14.75
C CYS A 920 23.72 -6.05 15.22
N LEU A 921 22.96 -4.96 15.06
CA LEU A 921 21.55 -4.92 15.44
C LEU A 921 20.71 -5.80 14.52
N SER A 922 19.57 -6.28 15.04
CA SER A 922 18.58 -6.97 14.20
C SER A 922 17.94 -6.01 13.22
N SER A 923 17.40 -6.52 12.10
CA SER A 923 16.74 -5.70 11.10
C SER A 923 15.59 -4.86 11.67
N HIS A 924 14.85 -5.41 12.64
CA HIS A 924 13.78 -4.72 13.34
C HIS A 924 14.31 -3.53 14.18
N GLN A 925 15.41 -3.75 14.91
CA GLN A 925 16.03 -2.72 15.75
C GLN A 925 16.64 -1.58 14.91
N LEU A 926 17.11 -1.89 13.70
CA LEU A 926 17.64 -0.88 12.79
C LEU A 926 16.55 0.04 12.23
N ILE A 927 15.31 -0.45 12.06
CA ILE A 927 14.16 0.40 11.66
C ILE A 927 13.96 1.55 12.66
N ALA A 928 14.02 1.23 13.96
CA ALA A 928 13.92 2.24 15.02
C ALA A 928 15.03 3.30 14.94
N LEU A 929 16.27 2.88 14.67
CA LEU A 929 17.40 3.79 14.48
C LEU A 929 17.16 4.73 13.28
N LEU A 930 16.76 4.19 12.13
CA LEU A 930 16.50 4.98 10.92
C LEU A 930 15.38 6.01 11.15
N ASN A 931 14.34 5.66 11.90
CA ASN A 931 13.27 6.59 12.25
C ASN A 931 13.77 7.77 13.09
N VAL A 932 14.62 7.52 14.09
CA VAL A 932 15.19 8.58 14.95
C VAL A 932 16.10 9.49 14.13
N VAL A 933 16.95 8.91 13.27
CA VAL A 933 17.83 9.66 12.37
C VAL A 933 17.00 10.54 11.42
N ARG A 934 15.92 10.01 10.85
CA ARG A 934 15.01 10.79 10.01
C ARG A 934 14.45 12.00 10.74
N LEU A 935 13.94 11.80 11.96
CA LEU A 935 13.36 12.87 12.76
C LEU A 935 14.39 13.94 13.12
N MET A 936 15.61 13.55 13.53
CA MET A 936 16.68 14.50 13.84
C MET A 936 17.15 15.28 12.60
N VAL A 937 17.24 14.64 11.44
CA VAL A 937 17.60 15.35 10.20
C VAL A 937 16.48 16.29 9.75
N ASP A 938 15.22 15.90 9.94
CA ASP A 938 14.05 16.73 9.64
C ASP A 938 13.95 17.95 10.58
N ASP A 939 14.30 17.79 11.86
CA ASP A 939 14.26 18.85 12.89
C ASP A 939 15.50 19.77 12.86
N CYS A 940 16.54 19.45 12.08
CA CYS A 940 17.78 20.23 11.99
C CYS A 940 17.55 21.62 11.35
N PRO A 941 17.88 22.73 12.06
CA PRO A 941 17.79 24.08 11.54
C PRO A 941 18.64 24.28 10.28
N VAL A 942 18.15 25.08 9.33
CA VAL A 942 18.77 25.25 8.00
C VAL A 942 20.19 25.79 8.08
N GLU A 943 20.47 26.59 9.12
CA GLU A 943 21.71 27.34 9.35
C GLU A 943 22.87 26.42 9.76
N VAL A 944 22.57 25.30 10.43
CA VAL A 944 23.56 24.36 10.98
C VAL A 944 23.65 23.05 10.21
N ARG A 945 22.86 22.89 9.12
CA ARG A 945 22.85 21.66 8.30
C ARG A 945 24.23 21.28 7.78
N SER A 946 25.00 22.25 7.31
CA SER A 946 26.34 22.02 6.76
C SER A 946 27.31 21.38 7.75
N HIS A 947 27.10 21.61 9.05
CA HIS A 947 27.91 21.06 10.12
C HIS A 947 27.37 19.72 10.64
N PHE A 948 26.05 19.64 10.87
CA PHE A 948 25.45 18.51 11.59
C PHE A 948 25.07 17.32 10.69
N VAL A 949 24.48 17.57 9.53
CA VAL A 949 23.85 16.53 8.70
C VAL A 949 24.86 15.59 8.00
N PRO A 950 25.99 16.07 7.42
CA PRO A 950 26.87 15.20 6.64
C PRO A 950 27.45 14.02 7.43
N PRO A 951 28.02 14.17 8.65
CA PRO A 951 28.55 13.05 9.40
C PRO A 951 27.49 11.99 9.73
N ILE A 952 26.28 12.43 10.06
CA ILE A 952 25.16 11.56 10.45
C ILE A 952 24.65 10.76 9.26
N LEU A 953 24.35 11.42 8.13
CA LEU A 953 23.80 10.73 6.95
C LEU A 953 24.84 9.84 6.26
N ALA A 954 26.11 10.23 6.23
CA ALA A 954 27.17 9.41 5.65
C ALA A 954 27.34 8.08 6.41
N ALA A 955 27.42 8.16 7.74
CA ALA A 955 27.49 6.96 8.60
C ALA A 955 26.22 6.12 8.48
N CYS A 956 25.05 6.75 8.47
CA CYS A 956 23.75 6.10 8.30
C CYS A 956 23.68 5.29 7.01
N PHE A 957 23.93 5.92 5.85
CA PHE A 957 23.83 5.25 4.55
C PHE A 957 24.85 4.14 4.38
N THR A 958 26.08 4.33 4.90
CA THR A 958 27.13 3.30 4.84
C THR A 958 26.74 2.05 5.64
N GLN A 959 26.29 2.23 6.89
CA GLN A 959 25.90 1.08 7.74
C GLN A 959 24.60 0.42 7.26
N MET A 960 23.66 1.23 6.78
CA MET A 960 22.41 0.76 6.21
C MET A 960 22.65 -0.09 4.96
N ASP A 961 23.53 0.33 4.05
CA ASP A 961 23.90 -0.46 2.88
C ASP A 961 24.59 -1.77 3.28
N ALA A 962 25.61 -1.69 4.14
CA ALA A 962 26.33 -2.88 4.61
C ALA A 962 25.39 -3.92 5.24
N LYS A 963 24.44 -3.48 6.07
CA LYS A 963 23.45 -4.38 6.70
C LYS A 963 22.46 -4.92 5.68
N ILE A 964 21.76 -4.06 4.95
CA ILE A 964 20.65 -4.49 4.09
C ILE A 964 21.17 -5.37 2.94
N SER A 965 22.28 -4.96 2.29
CA SER A 965 22.86 -5.72 1.18
C SER A 965 23.35 -7.09 1.63
N SER A 966 24.01 -7.20 2.80
CA SER A 966 24.47 -8.50 3.32
C SER A 966 23.33 -9.43 3.75
N GLU A 967 22.25 -8.91 4.36
CA GLU A 967 21.10 -9.74 4.72
C GLU A 967 20.33 -10.25 3.48
N TRP A 968 20.19 -9.44 2.43
CA TRP A 968 19.62 -9.89 1.17
C TRP A 968 20.49 -10.95 0.48
N GLU A 969 21.81 -10.82 0.54
CA GLU A 969 22.73 -11.81 0.00
C GLU A 969 22.62 -13.15 0.76
N LYS A 970 22.58 -13.11 2.10
CA LYS A 970 22.35 -14.31 2.92
C LYS A 970 21.04 -15.00 2.57
N LEU A 971 19.96 -14.23 2.41
CA LEU A 971 18.66 -14.78 2.03
C LEU A 971 18.70 -15.43 0.64
N ALA A 972 19.36 -14.78 -0.33
CA ALA A 972 19.53 -15.33 -1.68
C ALA A 972 20.33 -16.65 -1.68
N GLN A 973 21.35 -16.77 -0.82
CA GLN A 973 22.14 -18.00 -0.67
C GLN A 973 21.33 -19.14 -0.03
N ARG A 974 20.50 -18.83 0.99
CA ARG A 974 19.65 -19.83 1.67
C ARG A 974 18.60 -20.44 0.75
N GLN A 975 17.98 -19.65 -0.13
CA GLN A 975 16.96 -20.13 -1.08
C GLN A 975 17.49 -21.19 -2.08
N VAL A 976 18.81 -21.31 -2.26
CA VAL A 976 19.44 -22.32 -3.13
C VAL A 976 19.59 -23.68 -2.43
N ILE A 977 19.60 -23.69 -1.10
CA ILE A 977 19.79 -24.89 -0.26
C ILE A 977 18.39 -25.33 0.22
N GLN A 978 17.88 -26.47 -0.28
CA GLN A 978 16.59 -27.01 0.18
C GLN A 978 16.60 -27.22 1.70
N SER A 979 15.84 -26.41 2.45
CA SER A 979 15.70 -26.51 3.90
C SER A 979 14.52 -27.41 4.30
N GLU A 980 14.70 -28.15 5.40
CA GLU A 980 13.66 -28.97 6.04
C GLU A 980 12.52 -28.10 6.61
N SER A 981 11.31 -28.66 6.70
CA SER A 981 10.04 -27.96 6.92
C SER A 981 9.90 -27.13 8.20
N GLU A 982 10.71 -27.34 9.24
CA GLU A 982 10.61 -26.58 10.50
C GLU A 982 11.24 -25.18 10.42
N SER A 983 12.02 -24.83 9.38
CA SER A 983 12.70 -23.52 9.28
C SER A 983 11.95 -22.45 8.46
N LEU A 984 10.81 -22.78 7.83
CA LEU A 984 10.17 -21.88 6.86
C LEU A 984 9.54 -20.65 7.51
N THR A 985 8.86 -20.82 8.65
CA THR A 985 8.16 -19.71 9.33
C THR A 985 9.12 -18.63 9.80
N ASP A 986 10.28 -19.01 10.33
CA ASP A 986 11.29 -18.05 10.79
C ASP A 986 12.02 -17.40 9.63
N GLU A 987 12.29 -18.13 8.54
CA GLU A 987 12.80 -17.54 7.29
C GLU A 987 11.83 -16.50 6.71
N MET A 988 10.53 -16.79 6.66
CA MET A 988 9.50 -15.86 6.20
C MET A 988 9.41 -14.61 7.09
N LYS A 989 9.57 -14.76 8.42
CA LYS A 989 9.64 -13.62 9.34
C LYS A 989 10.88 -12.76 9.09
N GLU A 990 12.06 -13.38 8.97
CA GLU A 990 13.32 -12.67 8.69
C GLU A 990 13.23 -11.90 7.37
N GLU A 991 12.73 -12.53 6.30
CA GLU A 991 12.51 -11.89 5.00
C GLU A 991 11.56 -10.71 5.11
N SER A 992 10.43 -10.89 5.80
CA SER A 992 9.44 -9.84 5.98
C SER A 992 10.01 -8.61 6.71
N ILE A 993 10.74 -8.80 7.82
CA ILE A 993 11.38 -7.68 8.51
C ILE A 993 12.42 -7.01 7.60
N LEU A 994 13.20 -7.79 6.85
CA LEU A 994 14.19 -7.25 5.92
C LEU A 994 13.53 -6.37 4.84
N ARG A 995 12.37 -6.78 4.31
CA ARG A 995 11.54 -5.95 3.41
C ARG A 995 11.08 -4.67 4.10
N GLN A 996 10.62 -4.73 5.35
CA GLN A 996 10.24 -3.53 6.12
C GLN A 996 11.42 -2.57 6.36
N LEU A 997 12.60 -3.10 6.67
CA LEU A 997 13.83 -2.32 6.83
C LEU A 997 14.24 -1.66 5.51
N THR A 998 14.23 -2.42 4.42
CA THR A 998 14.52 -1.91 3.07
C THR A 998 13.53 -0.80 2.70
N HIS A 999 12.25 -0.99 3.00
CA HIS A 999 11.21 0.01 2.79
C HIS A 999 11.42 1.28 3.62
N ALA A 1000 11.74 1.15 4.92
CA ALA A 1000 12.03 2.29 5.79
C ALA A 1000 13.21 3.12 5.27
N ALA A 1001 14.29 2.44 4.87
CA ALA A 1001 15.48 3.03 4.26
C ALA A 1001 15.15 3.80 2.96
N VAL A 1002 14.49 3.13 2.01
CA VAL A 1002 14.16 3.71 0.70
C VAL A 1002 13.17 4.86 0.83
N MET A 1003 12.17 4.76 1.71
CA MET A 1003 11.20 5.85 1.93
C MET A 1003 11.83 7.05 2.64
N MET A 1004 12.78 6.84 3.55
CA MET A 1004 13.56 7.93 4.15
C MET A 1004 14.32 8.70 3.07
N ILE A 1005 15.04 8.00 2.19
CA ILE A 1005 15.76 8.63 1.06
C ILE A 1005 14.79 9.34 0.11
N GLY A 1006 13.69 8.67 -0.26
CA GLY A 1006 12.66 9.25 -1.12
C GLY A 1006 12.09 10.56 -0.55
N GLY A 1007 11.87 10.62 0.77
CA GLY A 1007 11.41 11.83 1.45
C GLY A 1007 12.45 12.94 1.59
N PHE A 1008 13.75 12.63 1.59
CA PHE A 1008 14.82 13.64 1.54
C PHE A 1008 15.02 14.19 0.13
N LEU A 1009 14.80 13.36 -0.89
CA LEU A 1009 14.98 13.70 -2.30
C LEU A 1009 13.69 14.15 -3.01
N ASP A 1010 12.57 14.30 -2.30
CA ASP A 1010 11.30 14.73 -2.90
C ASP A 1010 11.42 16.17 -3.48
N PRO A 1011 11.21 16.37 -4.81
CA PRO A 1011 11.22 17.69 -5.43
C PRO A 1011 10.19 18.66 -4.84
N ALA A 1012 9.06 18.15 -4.35
CA ALA A 1012 7.94 18.97 -3.88
C ALA A 1012 8.12 19.44 -2.42
N ARG A 1013 9.19 19.02 -1.74
CA ARG A 1013 9.41 19.30 -0.31
C ARG A 1013 10.04 20.69 -0.10
N PRO A 1014 9.32 21.66 0.50
CA PRO A 1014 9.89 22.98 0.82
C PRO A 1014 10.78 22.96 2.07
N ASN A 1015 11.52 24.05 2.31
CA ASN A 1015 12.23 24.23 3.58
C ASN A 1015 11.23 24.44 4.75
N PRO A 1016 11.48 23.89 5.95
CA PRO A 1016 10.52 23.95 7.07
C PRO A 1016 10.07 25.36 7.47
N GLN A 1017 10.94 26.37 7.31
CA GLN A 1017 10.67 27.77 7.64
C GLN A 1017 10.06 28.56 6.46
N ALA A 1018 9.86 27.95 5.29
CA ALA A 1018 9.35 28.61 4.08
C ALA A 1018 7.84 28.36 3.84
N VAL A 1019 7.16 27.65 4.75
CA VAL A 1019 5.73 27.32 4.66
C VAL A 1019 4.98 28.07 5.76
N PRO A 1020 3.88 28.80 5.46
CA PRO A 1020 3.04 29.42 6.48
C PRO A 1020 2.42 28.34 7.38
N ILE A 1021 2.43 28.57 8.68
CA ILE A 1021 2.07 27.56 9.69
C ILE A 1021 0.54 27.48 9.85
N THR A 1022 -0.20 28.50 9.41
CA THR A 1022 -1.66 28.56 9.53
C THR A 1022 -2.34 29.14 8.29
N ASN A 1023 -3.62 28.76 8.07
CA ASN A 1023 -4.47 29.35 7.02
C ASN A 1023 -4.68 30.88 7.17
N LYS A 1024 -4.44 31.44 8.37
CA LYS A 1024 -4.48 32.90 8.61
C LYS A 1024 -3.26 33.63 8.06
N GLU A 1025 -2.10 32.98 7.98
CA GLU A 1025 -0.87 33.57 7.43
C GLU A 1025 -0.82 33.48 5.90
N ALA A 1026 -1.48 32.47 5.32
CA ALA A 1026 -1.53 32.28 3.86
C ALA A 1026 -2.15 33.46 3.10
N SER A 1027 -3.06 34.22 3.72
CA SER A 1027 -3.71 35.39 3.12
C SER A 1027 -2.88 36.67 3.17
N THR A 1028 -1.75 36.68 3.90
CA THR A 1028 -0.83 37.84 4.02
C THR A 1028 0.62 37.50 3.63
N TYR A 1029 0.89 36.27 3.19
CA TYR A 1029 2.23 35.77 2.89
C TYR A 1029 2.80 36.38 1.60
N VAL A 1030 3.93 37.11 1.73
CA VAL A 1030 4.75 37.57 0.61
C VAL A 1030 6.03 36.71 0.61
N ALA A 1031 6.22 35.91 -0.45
CA ALA A 1031 7.28 34.90 -0.53
C ALA A 1031 8.72 35.46 -0.50
N ASP A 1032 8.92 36.73 -0.85
CA ASP A 1032 10.23 37.30 -1.15
C ASP A 1032 11.04 37.79 0.07
N SER A 1033 10.52 37.74 1.30
CA SER A 1033 11.19 38.33 2.48
C SER A 1033 11.74 37.33 3.50
N ASN A 1034 11.62 36.02 3.29
CA ASN A 1034 11.93 35.02 4.31
C ASN A 1034 13.40 34.53 4.23
N PRO A 1035 14.26 34.71 5.27
CA PRO A 1035 15.69 34.35 5.22
C PRO A 1035 15.95 32.86 4.91
N ALA A 1036 15.00 31.98 5.24
CA ALA A 1036 15.08 30.54 5.00
C ALA A 1036 15.09 30.14 3.52
N SER A 1037 14.62 31.01 2.62
CA SER A 1037 14.64 30.78 1.17
C SER A 1037 16.05 30.91 0.58
N SER A 1038 16.98 31.54 1.31
CA SER A 1038 18.39 31.67 0.91
C SER A 1038 19.20 30.37 1.07
N TYR A 1039 18.71 29.43 1.87
CA TYR A 1039 19.37 28.14 2.12
C TYR A 1039 18.87 27.05 1.15
N PRO A 1040 19.73 26.11 0.73
CA PRO A 1040 19.31 25.02 -0.15
C PRO A 1040 18.23 24.14 0.52
N SER A 1041 17.30 23.63 -0.29
CA SER A 1041 16.36 22.59 0.15
C SER A 1041 17.11 21.33 0.56
N MET A 1042 16.48 20.44 1.36
CA MET A 1042 17.10 19.17 1.75
C MET A 1042 17.56 18.36 0.53
N ARG A 1043 16.71 18.28 -0.51
CA ARG A 1043 17.08 17.65 -1.79
C ARG A 1043 18.35 18.27 -2.38
N LYS A 1044 18.37 19.60 -2.56
CA LYS A 1044 19.52 20.30 -3.15
C LYS A 1044 20.78 20.14 -2.30
N PHE A 1045 20.65 20.15 -0.97
CA PHE A 1045 21.75 19.95 -0.03
C PHE A 1045 22.35 18.54 -0.15
N CYS A 1046 21.52 17.49 -0.15
CA CYS A 1046 21.98 16.11 -0.32
C CYS A 1046 22.65 15.89 -1.68
N LEU A 1047 22.10 16.44 -2.77
CA LEU A 1047 22.64 16.29 -4.12
C LEU A 1047 23.94 17.08 -4.37
N THR A 1048 24.29 18.05 -3.51
CA THR A 1048 25.50 18.88 -3.64
C THR A 1048 26.63 18.50 -2.68
N SER A 1049 26.35 17.63 -1.70
CA SER A 1049 27.32 17.16 -0.71
C SER A 1049 27.86 15.78 -1.10
N SER A 1050 29.14 15.70 -1.49
CA SER A 1050 29.78 14.42 -1.85
C SER A 1050 29.75 13.40 -0.72
N THR A 1051 29.98 13.87 0.52
CA THR A 1051 29.96 13.05 1.74
C THR A 1051 28.63 12.32 1.95
N ILE A 1052 27.52 12.91 1.48
CA ILE A 1052 26.18 12.31 1.60
C ILE A 1052 25.84 11.51 0.34
N LEU A 1053 26.11 12.08 -0.84
CA LEU A 1053 25.63 11.55 -2.11
C LEU A 1053 26.29 10.23 -2.49
N GLU A 1054 27.59 10.06 -2.27
CA GLU A 1054 28.32 8.84 -2.64
C GLU A 1054 27.75 7.58 -1.96
N PRO A 1055 27.64 7.49 -0.61
CA PRO A 1055 27.06 6.32 0.04
C PRO A 1055 25.56 6.15 -0.26
N LEU A 1056 24.84 7.25 -0.51
CA LEU A 1056 23.44 7.22 -0.92
C LEU A 1056 23.28 6.53 -2.29
N LEU A 1057 24.07 6.93 -3.30
CA LEU A 1057 23.98 6.36 -4.64
C LEU A 1057 24.42 4.90 -4.68
N LEU A 1058 25.44 4.54 -3.89
CA LEU A 1058 25.87 3.15 -3.76
C LEU A 1058 24.74 2.26 -3.24
N PHE A 1059 24.11 2.65 -2.14
CA PHE A 1059 22.95 1.93 -1.60
C PHE A 1059 21.81 1.83 -2.63
N LEU A 1060 21.44 2.93 -3.28
CA LEU A 1060 20.36 2.91 -4.27
C LEU A 1060 20.70 2.00 -5.48
N ALA A 1061 21.97 1.91 -5.88
CA ALA A 1061 22.40 1.00 -6.94
C ALA A 1061 22.25 -0.48 -6.53
N HIS A 1062 22.59 -0.83 -5.29
CA HIS A 1062 22.34 -2.17 -4.73
C HIS A 1062 20.84 -2.45 -4.56
N ALA A 1063 20.05 -1.46 -4.16
CA ALA A 1063 18.61 -1.60 -3.94
C ALA A 1063 17.81 -1.95 -5.21
N ILE A 1064 18.32 -1.64 -6.41
CA ILE A 1064 17.73 -2.09 -7.69
C ILE A 1064 17.79 -3.62 -7.84
N ARG A 1065 18.78 -4.26 -7.22
CA ARG A 1065 19.05 -5.71 -7.28
C ARG A 1065 18.38 -6.48 -6.14
N MET A 1066 17.89 -5.81 -5.09
CA MET A 1066 17.22 -6.46 -3.96
C MET A 1066 15.85 -6.99 -4.40
N ARG A 1067 15.51 -8.23 -4.00
CA ARG A 1067 14.26 -8.92 -4.35
C ARG A 1067 13.05 -8.35 -3.59
N ASP A 1068 12.84 -7.04 -3.69
CA ASP A 1068 11.70 -6.27 -3.19
C ASP A 1068 11.22 -5.31 -4.28
N SER A 1069 10.22 -5.77 -5.05
CA SER A 1069 9.71 -5.02 -6.20
C SER A 1069 9.09 -3.68 -5.81
N ARG A 1070 8.52 -3.55 -4.60
CA ARG A 1070 7.96 -2.29 -4.12
C ARG A 1070 9.08 -1.26 -3.93
N CYS A 1071 10.14 -1.65 -3.22
CA CYS A 1071 11.28 -0.78 -2.95
C CYS A 1071 12.05 -0.45 -4.23
N CYS A 1072 12.32 -1.44 -5.08
CA CYS A 1072 12.96 -1.23 -6.38
C CYS A 1072 12.16 -0.24 -7.25
N GLY A 1073 10.83 -0.36 -7.33
CA GLY A 1073 9.98 0.59 -8.05
C GLY A 1073 10.09 2.04 -7.56
N VAL A 1074 10.26 2.24 -6.24
CA VAL A 1074 10.50 3.57 -5.64
C VAL A 1074 11.89 4.09 -5.99
N VAL A 1075 12.93 3.25 -5.87
CA VAL A 1075 14.31 3.61 -6.20
C VAL A 1075 14.44 4.01 -7.67
N LEU A 1076 13.82 3.26 -8.60
CA LEU A 1076 13.78 3.61 -10.03
C LEU A 1076 13.08 4.95 -10.29
N ARG A 1077 12.06 5.31 -9.48
CA ARG A 1077 11.44 6.64 -9.54
C ARG A 1077 12.37 7.73 -9.02
N VAL A 1078 13.09 7.49 -7.93
CA VAL A 1078 14.09 8.42 -7.39
C VAL A 1078 15.20 8.67 -8.43
N TYR A 1079 15.76 7.61 -9.03
CA TYR A 1079 16.76 7.74 -10.09
C TYR A 1079 16.26 8.57 -11.27
N ARG A 1080 15.08 8.27 -11.82
CA ARG A 1080 14.47 9.07 -12.89
C ARG A 1080 14.30 10.54 -12.53
N SER A 1081 14.10 10.85 -11.25
CA SER A 1081 14.00 12.22 -10.77
C SER A 1081 15.36 12.93 -10.65
N ILE A 1082 16.45 12.23 -10.30
CA ILE A 1082 17.78 12.86 -10.09
C ILE A 1082 18.67 12.85 -11.33
N ILE A 1083 18.44 11.95 -12.30
CA ILE A 1083 19.23 11.88 -13.54
C ILE A 1083 19.30 13.23 -14.28
N PRO A 1084 18.20 13.98 -14.46
CA PRO A 1084 18.26 15.28 -15.13
C PRO A 1084 19.14 16.31 -14.41
N ASP A 1085 19.28 16.23 -13.08
CA ASP A 1085 19.99 17.23 -12.27
C ASP A 1085 21.51 17.25 -12.56
N PHE A 1086 22.07 16.14 -13.05
CA PHE A 1086 23.50 16.03 -13.36
C PHE A 1086 23.81 16.19 -14.86
N THR A 1087 22.84 16.65 -15.66
CA THR A 1087 23.06 16.99 -17.09
C THR A 1087 23.70 18.35 -17.29
N ALA A 1088 23.46 19.31 -16.38
CA ALA A 1088 23.93 20.68 -16.49
C ALA A 1088 25.46 20.80 -16.39
N THR A 1089 26.04 21.65 -17.24
CA THR A 1089 27.47 22.03 -17.24
C THR A 1089 27.79 23.23 -16.35
N THR A 1090 26.82 23.74 -15.59
CA THR A 1090 26.97 24.89 -14.68
C THR A 1090 27.12 24.42 -13.22
N GLY A 1091 28.21 24.80 -12.54
CA GLY A 1091 28.50 24.41 -11.15
C GLY A 1091 29.82 23.65 -11.00
N ASN A 1092 29.91 22.73 -10.04
CA ASN A 1092 31.09 21.87 -9.87
C ASN A 1092 31.09 20.75 -10.94
N VAL A 1093 31.60 21.06 -12.12
CA VAL A 1093 31.56 20.18 -13.30
C VAL A 1093 32.23 18.83 -13.05
N ALA A 1094 33.36 18.80 -12.33
CA ALA A 1094 34.08 17.56 -12.04
C ALA A 1094 33.27 16.63 -11.13
N PHE A 1095 32.57 17.18 -10.13
CA PHE A 1095 31.67 16.42 -9.27
C PHE A 1095 30.50 15.83 -10.06
N SER A 1096 29.78 16.65 -10.83
CA SER A 1096 28.66 16.17 -11.65
C SER A 1096 29.09 15.14 -12.70
N GLN A 1097 30.31 15.25 -13.25
CA GLN A 1097 30.87 14.26 -14.17
C GLN A 1097 31.11 12.92 -13.48
N SER A 1098 31.71 12.91 -12.29
CA SER A 1098 31.94 11.67 -11.52
C SER A 1098 30.63 10.93 -11.21
N ILE A 1099 29.60 11.66 -10.75
CA ILE A 1099 28.28 11.10 -10.47
C ILE A 1099 27.61 10.56 -11.74
N ARG A 1100 27.75 11.28 -12.86
CA ARG A 1100 27.23 10.85 -14.16
C ARG A 1100 27.88 9.54 -14.62
N GLU A 1101 29.19 9.40 -14.45
CA GLU A 1101 29.91 8.16 -14.79
C GLU A 1101 29.44 7.01 -13.90
N PHE A 1102 29.31 7.21 -12.59
CA PHE A 1102 28.79 6.18 -11.68
C PHE A 1102 27.38 5.70 -12.09
N ILE A 1103 26.45 6.62 -12.41
CA ILE A 1103 25.10 6.25 -12.86
C ILE A 1103 25.13 5.57 -14.23
N SER A 1104 25.97 6.06 -15.13
CA SER A 1104 26.15 5.48 -16.47
C SER A 1104 26.72 4.07 -16.42
N GLU A 1105 27.47 3.75 -15.38
CA GLU A 1105 28.10 2.45 -15.18
C GLU A 1105 27.30 1.53 -14.25
N GLU A 1106 27.30 1.79 -12.96
CA GLU A 1106 26.81 0.87 -11.93
C GLU A 1106 25.27 0.79 -11.91
N VAL A 1107 24.60 1.93 -12.02
CA VAL A 1107 23.12 1.95 -12.03
C VAL A 1107 22.58 1.32 -13.31
N LEU A 1108 23.21 1.59 -14.45
CA LEU A 1108 22.86 0.97 -15.72
C LEU A 1108 23.04 -0.56 -15.67
N LYS A 1109 24.19 -1.05 -15.18
CA LYS A 1109 24.43 -2.49 -14.99
C LYS A 1109 23.38 -3.11 -14.07
N SER A 1110 23.07 -2.46 -12.94
CA SER A 1110 22.04 -2.94 -12.02
C SER A 1110 20.66 -3.03 -12.67
N CYS A 1111 20.25 -2.02 -13.44
CA CYS A 1111 18.98 -2.05 -14.17
C CYS A 1111 18.92 -3.20 -15.19
N ILE A 1112 19.99 -3.40 -15.97
CA ILE A 1112 20.06 -4.46 -17.01
C ILE A 1112 20.06 -5.85 -16.36
N ALA A 1113 20.82 -6.01 -15.28
CA ALA A 1113 20.88 -7.28 -14.56
C ALA A 1113 19.52 -7.61 -13.90
N SER A 1114 18.83 -6.63 -13.31
CA SER A 1114 17.47 -6.85 -12.79
C SER A 1114 16.46 -7.12 -13.91
N LEU A 1115 16.61 -6.49 -15.09
CA LEU A 1115 15.79 -6.79 -16.27
C LEU A 1115 15.98 -8.23 -16.77
N ASN A 1116 17.15 -8.84 -16.53
CA ASN A 1116 17.43 -10.22 -16.89
C ASN A 1116 16.85 -11.25 -15.91
N GLU A 1117 16.48 -10.84 -14.70
CA GLU A 1117 15.98 -11.75 -13.68
C GLU A 1117 14.47 -11.95 -13.76
N THR A 1118 14.04 -13.20 -13.57
CA THR A 1118 12.62 -13.60 -13.60
C THR A 1118 11.78 -12.98 -12.49
N TYR A 1119 12.41 -12.56 -11.38
CA TYR A 1119 11.74 -11.94 -10.24
C TYR A 1119 11.20 -10.54 -10.56
N PHE A 1120 11.89 -9.77 -11.41
CA PHE A 1120 11.57 -8.36 -11.67
C PHE A 1120 10.71 -8.15 -12.93
N VAL A 1121 10.02 -9.19 -13.40
CA VAL A 1121 9.20 -9.13 -14.62
C VAL A 1121 8.14 -8.02 -14.55
N ASP A 1122 7.53 -7.85 -13.38
CA ASP A 1122 6.53 -6.80 -13.13
C ASP A 1122 7.12 -5.38 -13.18
N LEU A 1123 8.44 -5.23 -12.98
CA LEU A 1123 9.16 -3.96 -13.01
C LEU A 1123 9.88 -3.67 -14.34
N HIS A 1124 9.75 -4.54 -15.34
CA HIS A 1124 10.43 -4.36 -16.62
C HIS A 1124 10.12 -3.01 -17.28
N LYS A 1125 8.91 -2.48 -17.08
CA LYS A 1125 8.50 -1.17 -17.62
C LYS A 1125 9.28 -0.03 -16.96
N GLU A 1126 9.40 -0.06 -15.64
CA GLU A 1126 10.10 0.92 -14.82
C GLU A 1126 11.61 0.85 -15.02
N LEU A 1127 12.16 -0.36 -15.15
CA LEU A 1127 13.56 -0.62 -15.46
C LEU A 1127 13.92 -0.06 -16.84
N ALA A 1128 13.15 -0.42 -17.87
CA ALA A 1128 13.35 0.09 -19.23
C ALA A 1128 13.23 1.62 -19.31
N GLN A 1129 12.28 2.21 -18.57
CA GLN A 1129 12.14 3.67 -18.52
C GLN A 1129 13.32 4.36 -17.83
N THR A 1130 13.92 3.71 -16.82
CA THR A 1130 15.10 4.25 -16.13
C THR A 1130 16.34 4.15 -17.02
N ILE A 1131 16.53 3.02 -17.72
CA ILE A 1131 17.57 2.85 -18.74
C ILE A 1131 17.41 3.92 -19.84
N ALA A 1132 16.20 4.13 -20.35
CA ALA A 1132 15.92 5.16 -21.34
C ALA A 1132 16.27 6.58 -20.84
N ALA A 1133 15.99 6.90 -19.57
CA ALA A 1133 16.35 8.18 -18.98
C ALA A 1133 17.87 8.38 -18.90
N ILE A 1134 18.63 7.35 -18.47
CA ILE A 1134 20.10 7.37 -18.44
C ILE A 1134 20.64 7.61 -19.85
N LEU A 1135 20.20 6.83 -20.83
CA LEU A 1135 20.69 6.91 -22.20
C LEU A 1135 20.36 8.25 -22.85
N THR A 1136 19.15 8.77 -22.65
CA THR A 1136 18.72 10.05 -23.23
C THR A 1136 19.51 11.23 -22.64
N CYS A 1137 19.74 11.21 -21.33
CA CYS A 1137 20.38 12.33 -20.62
C CYS A 1137 21.92 12.30 -20.73
N TYR A 1138 22.55 11.12 -20.73
CA TYR A 1138 24.00 11.00 -20.55
C TYR A 1138 24.76 10.52 -21.78
N SER A 1139 24.15 9.78 -22.72
CA SER A 1139 24.85 9.36 -23.95
C SER A 1139 25.36 10.53 -24.81
N PRO A 1140 24.71 11.72 -24.85
CA PRO A 1140 25.28 12.89 -25.53
C PRO A 1140 26.54 13.45 -24.85
N LEU A 1141 26.82 13.05 -23.61
CA LEU A 1141 27.84 13.64 -22.75
C LEU A 1141 29.00 12.67 -22.43
N THR A 1142 28.77 11.35 -22.51
CA THR A 1142 29.76 10.31 -22.26
C THR A 1142 29.45 9.05 -23.09
N ASN A 1143 30.50 8.30 -23.45
CA ASN A 1143 30.39 7.05 -24.20
C ASN A 1143 30.13 5.82 -23.30
N THR A 1144 30.19 5.97 -21.98
CA THR A 1144 30.07 4.86 -21.01
C THR A 1144 28.80 4.02 -21.20
N PRO A 1145 27.58 4.60 -21.32
CA PRO A 1145 26.37 3.81 -21.54
C PRO A 1145 26.41 2.99 -22.83
N ARG A 1146 26.95 3.55 -23.92
CA ARG A 1146 27.12 2.86 -25.20
C ARG A 1146 28.07 1.67 -25.07
N ASN A 1147 29.20 1.85 -24.42
CA ASN A 1147 30.20 0.79 -24.22
C ASN A 1147 29.64 -0.38 -23.41
N ILE A 1148 28.81 -0.12 -22.40
CA ILE A 1148 28.15 -1.16 -21.60
C ILE A 1148 27.16 -1.95 -22.45
N LEU A 1149 26.32 -1.28 -23.24
CA LEU A 1149 25.38 -1.97 -24.14
C LEU A 1149 26.12 -2.87 -25.15
N LEU A 1150 27.26 -2.43 -25.69
CA LEU A 1150 28.09 -3.23 -26.61
C LEU A 1150 28.83 -4.38 -25.93
N SER A 1151 28.98 -4.35 -24.59
CA SER A 1151 29.60 -5.44 -23.84
C SER A 1151 28.67 -6.63 -23.61
N LEU A 1152 27.37 -6.46 -23.85
CA LEU A 1152 26.37 -7.50 -23.63
C LEU A 1152 26.34 -8.53 -24.78
N PRO A 1153 26.07 -9.80 -24.49
CA PRO A 1153 26.01 -10.83 -25.52
C PRO A 1153 24.83 -10.59 -26.47
N ASN A 1154 25.02 -10.93 -27.75
CA ASN A 1154 24.00 -10.86 -28.81
C ASN A 1154 23.45 -9.45 -29.15
N ILE A 1155 24.09 -8.37 -28.69
CA ILE A 1155 23.73 -7.00 -29.08
C ILE A 1155 24.61 -6.52 -30.25
N GLN A 1156 23.99 -6.06 -31.34
CA GLN A 1156 24.70 -5.52 -32.50
C GLN A 1156 24.95 -4.02 -32.38
N GLU A 1157 26.13 -3.56 -32.80
CA GLU A 1157 26.50 -2.13 -32.76
C GLU A 1157 25.51 -1.22 -33.50
N LYS A 1158 25.08 -1.63 -34.70
CA LYS A 1158 24.07 -0.89 -35.48
C LYS A 1158 22.74 -0.76 -34.75
N ALA A 1159 22.34 -1.75 -33.96
CA ALA A 1159 21.09 -1.71 -33.21
C ALA A 1159 21.18 -0.72 -32.04
N VAL A 1160 22.31 -0.69 -31.34
CA VAL A 1160 22.57 0.29 -30.27
C VAL A 1160 22.53 1.71 -30.81
N ASP A 1161 23.26 1.98 -31.89
CA ASP A 1161 23.34 3.33 -32.47
C ASP A 1161 21.97 3.81 -32.97
N LYS A 1162 21.19 2.93 -33.61
CA LYS A 1162 19.83 3.22 -34.06
C LYS A 1162 18.90 3.53 -32.88
N THR A 1163 18.99 2.76 -31.79
CA THR A 1163 18.18 3.00 -30.59
C THR A 1163 18.54 4.31 -29.92
N LEU A 1164 19.83 4.62 -29.78
CA LEU A 1164 20.32 5.90 -29.23
C LEU A 1164 19.85 7.09 -30.07
N GLU A 1165 19.98 7.01 -31.40
CA GLU A 1165 19.51 8.05 -32.31
C GLU A 1165 17.99 8.24 -32.21
N TYR A 1166 17.24 7.15 -32.04
CA TYR A 1166 15.77 7.22 -31.92
C TYR A 1166 15.34 7.88 -30.60
N ILE A 1167 15.83 7.41 -29.45
CA ILE A 1167 15.36 7.87 -28.13
C ILE A 1167 15.82 9.29 -27.78
N THR A 1168 16.92 9.76 -28.36
CA THR A 1168 17.45 11.13 -28.14
C THR A 1168 16.74 12.19 -28.98
N ARG A 1169 15.86 11.79 -29.91
CA ARG A 1169 15.04 12.74 -30.67
C ARG A 1169 14.13 13.54 -29.73
N PRO A 1170 13.89 14.83 -30.01
CA PRO A 1170 12.97 15.63 -29.23
C PRO A 1170 11.54 15.06 -29.34
N ASN A 1171 10.78 15.12 -28.25
CA ASN A 1171 9.36 14.74 -28.16
C ASN A 1171 9.03 13.25 -28.37
N VAL A 1172 9.96 12.31 -28.19
CA VAL A 1172 9.61 10.88 -28.16
C VAL A 1172 8.84 10.55 -26.87
N PRO A 1173 7.62 10.00 -26.95
CA PRO A 1173 6.85 9.61 -25.75
C PRO A 1173 7.59 8.57 -24.91
N GLN A 1174 7.46 8.64 -23.59
CA GLN A 1174 8.08 7.67 -22.66
C GLN A 1174 7.72 6.22 -23.00
N ARG A 1175 6.49 5.95 -23.46
CA ARG A 1175 6.09 4.60 -23.89
C ARG A 1175 6.95 4.05 -25.02
N GLN A 1176 7.24 4.87 -26.03
CA GLN A 1176 8.07 4.48 -27.17
C GLN A 1176 9.54 4.36 -26.80
N GLN A 1177 10.05 5.26 -25.95
CA GLN A 1177 11.41 5.15 -25.40
C GLN A 1177 11.60 3.80 -24.70
N ARG A 1178 10.67 3.42 -23.79
CA ARG A 1178 10.72 2.12 -23.10
C ARG A 1178 10.64 0.94 -24.08
N GLY A 1179 9.77 1.04 -25.10
CA GLY A 1179 9.60 0.00 -26.13
C GLY A 1179 10.88 -0.26 -26.90
N ALA A 1180 11.60 0.80 -27.29
CA ALA A 1180 12.88 0.68 -27.99
C ALA A 1180 13.96 0.01 -27.12
N ILE A 1181 13.98 0.27 -25.81
CA ILE A 1181 14.90 -0.41 -24.88
C ILE A 1181 14.54 -1.88 -24.72
N LEU A 1182 13.25 -2.21 -24.56
CA LEU A 1182 12.80 -3.59 -24.43
C LEU A 1182 13.05 -4.40 -25.70
N ASP A 1183 12.98 -3.78 -26.88
CA ASP A 1183 13.34 -4.41 -28.15
C ASP A 1183 14.85 -4.66 -28.27
N LEU A 1184 15.68 -3.66 -27.89
CA LEU A 1184 17.14 -3.79 -27.87
C LEU A 1184 17.61 -4.91 -26.93
N LEU A 1185 16.94 -5.07 -25.78
CA LEU A 1185 17.31 -6.02 -24.72
C LEU A 1185 16.42 -7.28 -24.71
N LYS A 1186 15.67 -7.55 -25.79
CA LYS A 1186 14.67 -8.63 -25.82
C LYS A 1186 15.23 -10.01 -25.48
N ASP A 1187 16.44 -10.31 -25.95
CA ASP A 1187 17.10 -11.62 -25.77
C ASP A 1187 17.74 -11.75 -24.37
N LEU A 1188 17.82 -10.66 -23.63
CA LEU A 1188 18.36 -10.58 -22.27
C LEU A 1188 17.27 -10.40 -21.22
N LYS A 1189 16.01 -10.24 -21.61
CA LYS A 1189 14.90 -9.99 -20.68
C LYS A 1189 14.53 -11.27 -19.92
N GLY A 1190 14.30 -11.15 -18.61
CA GLY A 1190 13.76 -12.23 -17.79
C GLY A 1190 12.36 -12.63 -18.24
N VAL A 1191 11.99 -13.90 -18.00
CA VAL A 1191 10.67 -14.44 -18.33
C VAL A 1191 10.01 -14.91 -17.04
N SER A 1192 8.70 -14.70 -16.87
CA SER A 1192 8.05 -15.08 -15.62
C SER A 1192 8.14 -16.59 -15.39
N ILE A 1193 8.18 -17.04 -14.13
CA ILE A 1193 8.17 -18.48 -13.79
C ILE A 1193 6.92 -19.17 -14.37
N SER A 1194 5.80 -18.45 -14.48
CA SER A 1194 4.57 -18.93 -15.11
C SER A 1194 4.67 -19.14 -16.63
N GLU A 1195 5.63 -18.50 -17.29
CA GLU A 1195 5.94 -18.62 -18.72
C GLU A 1195 7.11 -19.59 -18.97
N GLN A 1196 7.93 -19.89 -17.95
CA GLN A 1196 8.96 -20.93 -18.02
C GLN A 1196 8.33 -22.31 -18.20
N GLY A 1197 8.51 -22.90 -19.39
CA GLY A 1197 8.03 -24.26 -19.70
C GLY A 1197 6.54 -24.37 -20.05
N ARG A 1198 5.80 -23.26 -20.19
CA ARG A 1198 4.42 -23.28 -20.71
C ARG A 1198 4.37 -22.90 -22.18
N ILE A 1199 3.73 -23.76 -22.98
CA ILE A 1199 3.11 -23.38 -24.24
C ILE A 1199 2.14 -22.23 -23.92
N THR A 1200 2.30 -21.09 -24.60
CA THR A 1200 1.45 -19.88 -24.56
C THR A 1200 0.04 -20.19 -24.06
N LYS A 1201 -0.31 -19.72 -22.87
CA LYS A 1201 -1.67 -19.83 -22.35
C LYS A 1201 -2.63 -19.10 -23.29
N SER A 1202 -3.48 -19.87 -23.98
CA SER A 1202 -4.79 -19.40 -24.40
C SER A 1202 -5.75 -19.57 -23.22
N VAL A 1203 -6.39 -18.48 -22.82
CA VAL A 1203 -7.49 -18.41 -21.83
C VAL A 1203 -7.07 -18.67 -20.39
N ALA A 1204 -7.29 -17.66 -19.55
CA ALA A 1204 -7.12 -17.73 -18.11
C ALA A 1204 -7.92 -18.92 -17.54
N SER A 1205 -7.24 -19.82 -16.84
CA SER A 1205 -7.88 -20.66 -15.83
C SER A 1205 -8.54 -19.73 -14.83
N VAL A 1206 -9.84 -19.88 -14.60
CA VAL A 1206 -10.62 -19.17 -13.58
C VAL A 1206 -10.03 -19.44 -12.20
N ARG A 1207 -8.97 -18.71 -11.84
CA ARG A 1207 -8.81 -18.22 -10.48
C ARG A 1207 -9.72 -17.00 -10.38
N LYS A 1208 -10.35 -16.77 -9.22
CA LYS A 1208 -11.06 -15.53 -8.89
C LYS A 1208 -10.10 -14.33 -9.07
N GLU A 1209 -9.92 -13.82 -10.29
CA GLU A 1209 -9.09 -12.66 -10.56
C GLU A 1209 -9.80 -11.43 -9.99
N ARG A 1210 -9.31 -10.97 -8.84
CA ARG A 1210 -9.80 -9.76 -8.17
C ARG A 1210 -9.59 -8.55 -9.08
N SER A 1211 -10.59 -7.69 -9.18
CA SER A 1211 -10.50 -6.44 -9.96
C SER A 1211 -9.41 -5.51 -9.42
N LYS A 1212 -8.93 -4.55 -10.23
CA LYS A 1212 -8.00 -3.51 -9.75
C LYS A 1212 -8.59 -2.73 -8.56
N MET A 1213 -9.90 -2.43 -8.60
CA MET A 1213 -10.60 -1.74 -7.52
C MET A 1213 -10.63 -2.59 -6.23
N GLN A 1214 -10.93 -3.89 -6.33
CA GLN A 1214 -10.88 -4.80 -5.19
C GLN A 1214 -9.46 -4.91 -4.61
N GLN A 1215 -8.44 -5.00 -5.45
CA GLN A 1215 -7.05 -5.02 -5.01
C GLN A 1215 -6.65 -3.73 -4.29
N GLU A 1216 -7.21 -2.58 -4.65
CA GLU A 1216 -6.97 -1.31 -3.94
C GLU A 1216 -7.61 -1.31 -2.55
N PHE A 1217 -8.78 -1.92 -2.38
CA PHE A 1217 -9.44 -2.03 -1.07
C PHE A 1217 -8.75 -3.00 -0.11
N LEU A 1218 -8.01 -3.97 -0.63
CA LEU A 1218 -7.21 -4.92 0.17
C LEU A 1218 -5.83 -4.36 0.55
N LYS A 1219 -5.40 -3.25 -0.05
CA LYS A 1219 -4.14 -2.59 0.30
C LYS A 1219 -4.35 -1.65 1.46
N GLU A 1220 -3.37 -1.60 2.36
CA GLU A 1220 -3.26 -0.49 3.31
C GLU A 1220 -3.08 0.81 2.52
N ALA A 1221 -4.06 1.72 2.64
CA ALA A 1221 -3.99 2.99 1.94
C ALA A 1221 -2.78 3.80 2.42
N PRO A 1222 -1.98 4.42 1.51
CA PRO A 1222 -1.02 5.43 1.92
C PRO A 1222 -1.80 6.55 2.61
N ARG A 1223 -1.35 6.98 3.79
CA ARG A 1223 -1.93 8.14 4.49
C ARG A 1223 -1.62 9.41 3.72
N ASN A 1224 -2.38 9.67 2.66
CA ASN A 1224 -2.33 10.88 1.83
C ASN A 1224 -3.33 11.94 2.34
N GLU A 1225 -3.25 12.29 3.62
CA GLU A 1225 -3.75 13.60 4.06
C GLU A 1225 -2.57 14.59 3.97
N PRO A 1226 -2.80 15.89 3.64
CA PRO A 1226 -1.79 16.89 3.94
C PRO A 1226 -1.40 16.70 5.41
N ARG A 1227 -0.10 16.77 5.75
CA ARG A 1227 0.41 16.69 7.12
C ARG A 1227 -0.19 17.81 7.99
N GLY A 1228 -1.49 17.75 8.29
CA GLY A 1228 -2.08 18.21 9.53
C GLY A 1228 -1.76 17.19 10.61
N PRO A 1229 -1.83 17.57 11.90
CA PRO A 1229 -1.32 16.75 12.98
C PRO A 1229 -1.98 15.38 12.89
N SER A 1230 -1.17 14.34 12.69
CA SER A 1230 -1.61 12.95 12.53
C SER A 1230 -2.78 12.63 13.48
N PRO A 1231 -3.80 11.89 13.04
CA PRO A 1231 -4.67 11.21 14.01
C PRO A 1231 -3.76 10.42 14.93
N SER A 1232 -4.00 10.54 16.24
CA SER A 1232 -3.12 10.21 17.35
C SER A 1232 -2.60 8.76 17.37
N LEU A 1233 -1.73 8.42 16.44
CA LEU A 1233 -0.71 7.43 16.67
C LEU A 1233 0.32 8.10 17.55
N GLU A 1234 0.32 7.66 18.81
CA GLU A 1234 1.53 7.23 19.50
C GLU A 1234 2.77 7.98 19.00
N GLY A 1235 3.22 8.97 19.78
CA GLY A 1235 4.51 9.62 19.54
C GLY A 1235 5.64 8.58 19.48
N VAL A 1236 6.88 9.02 19.30
CA VAL A 1236 8.06 8.14 19.35
C VAL A 1236 8.04 7.25 20.60
N ALA A 1237 7.43 7.72 21.70
CA ALA A 1237 7.13 6.92 22.89
C ALA A 1237 6.35 5.63 22.61
N GLY A 1238 5.30 5.62 21.78
CA GLY A 1238 4.48 4.44 21.48
C GLY A 1238 5.04 3.52 20.39
N MET A 1239 6.01 3.98 19.59
CA MET A 1239 6.86 3.06 18.79
C MET A 1239 7.74 2.16 19.68
N PHE A 1240 7.92 2.54 20.94
CA PHE A 1240 8.77 1.89 21.94
C PHE A 1240 7.98 1.47 23.19
N GLU A 1241 6.65 1.52 23.14
CA GLU A 1241 5.83 0.96 24.19
C GLU A 1241 5.67 -0.54 23.92
N GLU A 1242 6.08 -1.35 24.90
CA GLU A 1242 5.50 -2.67 25.09
C GLU A 1242 3.99 -2.47 25.26
N ARG A 1243 3.24 -2.71 24.18
CA ARG A 1243 1.95 -3.36 24.29
C ARG A 1243 2.15 -4.83 24.03
#